data_AF-A0A088RNG8-F1
#
_entry.id   AF-A0A088RNG8-F1
#
_cell.length_a   1.000
_cell.length_b   1.000
_cell.length_c   1.000
_cell.angle_alpha   90.00
_cell.angle_beta   90.00
_cell.angle_gamma   90.00
#
_symmetry.space_group_name_H-M   'P 1'
#
loop_
_entity.id
_entity.type
_entity.pdbx_description
1 polymer ?
#
loop_
_entity_poly.entity_id
_entity_poly.type
_entity_poly.pdbx_seq_one_letter_code
_entity_poly.pdbx_strand_id
1 'polypeptide(L)'
;MSEAFLSQQPHPVNQTRDAGSSVMQMRVSWTSNGLDVHVPPIRYIWRGMHRSIMDNIDKVSAMVYPIPFSCVVACAAGSCVWVWYVPQTSWVHTNPASTWLRYFDSIVSPLSRHLPPTLQAPVLCAKAWAVTLAAATVLHRFALRRLLQYKGWMLERNPQMPSWRTRLWSLVVRAFFTRPSIPKTRVYGRCLPSIPLPSLQQTVNGYLSGMRAIYHQSDSDVNEWLELRRSAESFLLNEGPSLQMHLRLQHVMGHNYVSELWTRNVFLAARDSLCLHSNFYTVPFATHLPTTLPEARAAVLIYLLTQLKGRIECRTLCPNFTGPRHCVPLSMDQYSMAFNTTRIPGREVDILEHHGERENGYLIILHRGRIYQMPVMDPQTGRQLTPHQLEVVLHQLLVEVEEEVSTGRDESEEDDAEDTLETLGKKRTYRLVEALLPALTTAPRAQWADVRNSYLLHDSNNNSPLRVIEKAIFVVSFDERCGTTGTSKASLAVEDVKRLSMDCIHYLCGTGSNLWCDKSFNLVVRSDGQVGLHVEHSWSDMSTFLGFFEHVSAQEEAAELWYDTKTGHAKKLPEDKRRAKPFRAPDVDSPLCPKRLRFTIHKRLAAAIRQAHTEFLFNLSSQVDLHVVRYSRYGREIPKSLGCSPDAWVQMAIQLAHYIDQGGHISLVYESVPQNMFAKGRTEAVRSVTDVSTAFVKAMAATGGEDDTMSAEVKRALLVDACANHQRSVQEAVAGGGVDRHLFALFMASASQGTPSDFLTAALRKTKWKVSSAQAQQRNLLDRLHTADGGNWYHETPGFGFGPVSLDGYGVSYCFCANEVLYVTITCYKNCDTTSSRALGNHITRALNMLGELSASPRDASAPR
;
A
#
# COMPACT_ATOMS: atom_id res chain seq x y z
N MET A 1 2.14 22.54 22.50
CA MET A 1 2.40 22.46 21.04
C MET A 1 2.67 23.86 20.49
N SER A 2 3.66 24.59 21.06
CA SER A 2 4.05 25.94 20.60
C SER A 2 5.46 26.25 21.12
N GLU A 3 6.47 26.07 20.27
CA GLU A 3 7.80 26.76 20.29
C GLU A 3 8.78 26.12 19.28
N ALA A 4 8.58 24.86 18.87
CA ALA A 4 9.48 24.17 17.94
C ALA A 4 9.33 24.55 16.44
N PHE A 5 8.43 25.47 16.09
CA PHE A 5 8.07 25.75 14.68
C PHE A 5 8.99 26.77 13.98
N LEU A 6 9.90 27.45 14.69
CA LEU A 6 10.60 28.63 14.17
C LEU A 6 12.11 28.47 13.89
N SER A 7 12.72 27.29 14.06
CA SER A 7 14.18 27.18 14.01
C SER A 7 14.74 26.05 13.14
N GLN A 8 14.35 25.90 11.87
CA GLN A 8 15.08 25.00 10.97
C GLN A 8 15.19 25.56 9.54
N GLN A 9 16.34 26.19 9.24
CA GLN A 9 16.82 26.31 7.87
C GLN A 9 17.58 25.03 7.46
N PRO A 10 17.50 24.59 6.20
CA PRO A 10 18.22 23.41 5.73
C PRO A 10 19.71 23.72 5.50
N HIS A 11 20.60 23.03 6.21
CA HIS A 11 22.03 22.99 5.88
C HIS A 11 22.28 22.05 4.69
N PRO A 12 23.20 22.40 3.76
CA PRO A 12 23.55 21.56 2.63
C PRO A 12 24.43 20.38 3.10
N VAL A 13 23.96 19.16 2.86
CA VAL A 13 24.74 17.93 3.10
C VAL A 13 25.75 17.76 1.97
N ASN A 14 27.04 17.92 2.30
CA ASN A 14 28.14 17.50 1.44
C ASN A 14 28.13 15.98 1.31
N GLN A 15 27.86 15.48 0.10
CA GLN A 15 27.94 14.06 -0.25
C GLN A 15 29.42 13.63 -0.30
N THR A 16 29.86 12.86 0.69
CA THR A 16 31.02 11.98 0.54
C THR A 16 30.58 10.72 -0.18
N ARG A 17 31.23 10.44 -1.31
CA ARG A 17 31.00 9.27 -2.17
C ARG A 17 31.49 7.99 -1.48
N ASP A 18 30.58 7.07 -1.18
CA ASP A 18 30.93 5.71 -0.74
C ASP A 18 30.51 4.64 -1.75
N ALA A 19 31.35 3.60 -1.78
CA ALA A 19 31.49 2.59 -2.82
C ALA A 19 30.38 1.53 -2.80
N GLY A 20 29.67 1.36 -3.93
CA GLY A 20 28.68 0.28 -4.06
C GLY A 20 28.24 -0.11 -5.48
N SER A 21 28.59 0.63 -6.54
CA SER A 21 28.07 0.40 -7.92
C SER A 21 29.17 0.05 -8.95
N SER A 22 30.04 -0.88 -8.60
CA SER A 22 31.45 -0.84 -9.04
C SER A 22 31.76 -1.30 -10.49
N VAL A 23 30.86 -1.97 -11.22
CA VAL A 23 31.22 -2.58 -12.53
C VAL A 23 30.74 -1.77 -13.76
N MET A 24 29.81 -0.83 -13.58
CA MET A 24 29.16 -0.13 -14.73
C MET A 24 29.64 1.30 -14.99
N GLN A 25 30.62 1.80 -14.23
CA GLN A 25 31.11 3.17 -14.36
C GLN A 25 32.61 3.20 -14.69
N MET A 26 33.02 4.20 -15.47
CA MET A 26 34.42 4.52 -15.69
C MET A 26 35.02 4.93 -14.34
N ARG A 27 36.09 4.25 -13.91
CA ARG A 27 36.79 4.56 -12.68
C ARG A 27 38.19 5.04 -12.97
N VAL A 28 38.63 5.97 -12.14
CA VAL A 28 40.00 6.46 -12.10
C VAL A 28 40.40 6.34 -10.64
N SER A 29 41.31 5.42 -10.34
CA SER A 29 41.84 5.20 -9.00
C SER A 29 43.34 5.40 -9.01
N TRP A 30 43.86 6.08 -8.01
CA TRP A 30 45.30 6.22 -7.83
C TRP A 30 45.81 5.06 -6.98
N THR A 31 46.74 4.29 -7.52
CA THR A 31 47.39 3.17 -6.82
C THR A 31 48.87 3.46 -6.61
N SER A 32 49.56 2.66 -5.80
CA SER A 32 51.02 2.76 -5.60
C SER A 32 51.81 2.61 -6.91
N ASN A 33 51.19 2.08 -7.97
CA ASN A 33 51.78 1.87 -9.29
C ASN A 33 51.31 2.92 -10.33
N GLY A 34 50.58 3.96 -9.91
CA GLY A 34 50.09 5.06 -10.75
C GLY A 34 48.57 5.10 -10.93
N LEU A 35 48.12 5.84 -11.94
CA LEU A 35 46.71 6.05 -12.28
C LEU A 35 46.12 4.81 -12.95
N ASP A 36 45.25 4.10 -12.24
CA ASP A 36 44.50 2.96 -12.76
C ASP A 36 43.13 3.42 -13.26
N VAL A 37 42.89 3.27 -14.57
CA VAL A 37 41.65 3.69 -15.22
C VAL A 37 40.89 2.47 -15.71
N HIS A 38 39.85 2.10 -14.97
CA HIS A 38 38.96 1.01 -15.36
C HIS A 38 37.87 1.54 -16.31
N VAL A 39 37.93 1.13 -17.58
CA VAL A 39 36.91 1.41 -18.60
C VAL A 39 36.00 0.19 -18.78
N PRO A 40 34.67 0.31 -18.59
CA PRO A 40 33.76 -0.81 -18.82
C PRO A 40 33.82 -1.29 -20.28
N PRO A 41 33.58 -2.58 -20.57
CA PRO A 41 33.57 -3.05 -21.96
C PRO A 41 32.54 -2.28 -22.81
N ILE A 42 32.91 -1.94 -24.05
CA ILE A 42 32.12 -1.10 -24.99
C ILE A 42 30.64 -1.52 -25.08
N ARG A 43 30.35 -2.83 -25.04
CA ARG A 43 28.97 -3.35 -25.06
C ARG A 43 28.10 -2.85 -23.89
N TYR A 44 28.68 -2.64 -22.71
CA TYR A 44 27.96 -2.13 -21.53
C TYR A 44 27.78 -0.62 -21.62
N ILE A 45 28.76 0.11 -22.17
CA ILE A 45 28.64 1.54 -22.46
C ILE A 45 27.50 1.77 -23.47
N TRP A 46 27.47 1.01 -24.58
CA TRP A 46 26.39 1.09 -25.58
C TRP A 46 25.04 0.70 -25.01
N ARG A 47 24.93 -0.38 -24.22
CA ARG A 47 23.67 -0.74 -23.55
C ARG A 47 23.23 0.30 -22.53
N GLY A 48 24.18 0.90 -21.80
CA GLY A 48 23.91 1.98 -20.85
C GLY A 48 23.42 3.24 -21.56
N MET A 49 24.08 3.63 -22.64
CA MET A 49 23.72 4.77 -23.47
C MET A 49 22.37 4.55 -24.17
N HIS A 50 22.16 3.39 -24.80
CA HIS A 50 20.89 3.04 -25.43
C HIS A 50 19.75 3.03 -24.41
N ARG A 51 19.94 2.41 -23.24
CA ARG A 51 18.95 2.46 -22.16
C ARG A 51 18.69 3.90 -21.70
N SER A 52 19.73 4.69 -21.48
CA SER A 52 19.60 6.10 -21.10
C SER A 52 18.84 6.93 -22.13
N ILE A 53 19.08 6.71 -23.43
CA ILE A 53 18.35 7.35 -24.52
C ILE A 53 16.88 6.93 -24.48
N MET A 54 16.59 5.64 -24.40
CA MET A 54 15.21 5.14 -24.32
C MET A 54 14.47 5.65 -23.09
N ASP A 55 15.15 5.69 -21.93
CA ASP A 55 14.61 6.26 -20.69
C ASP A 55 14.28 7.75 -20.84
N ASN A 56 15.16 8.52 -21.49
CA ASN A 56 14.92 9.94 -21.73
C ASN A 56 13.75 10.15 -22.71
N ILE A 57 13.68 9.34 -23.77
CA ILE A 57 12.52 9.32 -24.67
C ILE A 57 11.25 8.99 -23.88
N ASP A 58 11.30 8.04 -22.97
CA ASP A 58 10.14 7.64 -22.15
C ASP A 58 9.72 8.71 -21.14
N LYS A 59 10.69 9.41 -20.53
CA LYS A 59 10.44 10.56 -19.65
C LYS A 59 9.77 11.70 -20.41
N VAL A 60 10.30 12.04 -21.59
CA VAL A 60 9.75 13.10 -22.43
C VAL A 60 8.37 12.70 -22.97
N SER A 61 8.21 11.46 -23.42
CA SER A 61 6.93 10.89 -23.87
C SER A 61 5.86 10.99 -22.77
N ALA A 62 6.20 10.65 -21.52
CA ALA A 62 5.30 10.84 -20.38
C ALA A 62 5.04 12.33 -20.09
N MET A 63 6.02 13.20 -20.28
CA MET A 63 5.88 14.65 -20.08
C MET A 63 4.91 15.29 -21.08
N VAL A 64 4.86 14.81 -22.33
CA VAL A 64 3.97 15.34 -23.38
C VAL A 64 2.64 14.57 -23.52
N TYR A 65 2.51 13.43 -22.83
CA TYR A 65 1.26 12.66 -22.77
C TYR A 65 0.07 13.56 -22.41
N PRO A 66 -1.07 13.47 -23.13
CA PRO A 66 -1.52 12.38 -24.03
C PRO A 66 -1.11 12.46 -25.51
N ILE A 67 -0.31 13.43 -25.91
CA ILE A 67 0.04 13.62 -27.32
C ILE A 67 1.14 12.60 -27.71
N PRO A 68 0.97 11.78 -28.78
CA PRO A 68 1.99 10.83 -29.21
C PRO A 68 3.29 11.53 -29.59
N PHE A 69 4.35 11.31 -28.82
CA PHE A 69 5.63 12.00 -29.00
C PHE A 69 6.22 11.80 -30.41
N SER A 70 6.10 10.61 -30.99
CA SER A 70 6.58 10.30 -32.34
C SER A 70 5.92 11.15 -33.43
N CYS A 71 4.59 11.34 -33.35
CA CYS A 71 3.87 12.19 -34.30
C CYS A 71 4.31 13.65 -34.19
N VAL A 72 4.49 14.15 -32.96
CA VAL A 72 4.95 15.52 -32.74
C VAL A 72 6.35 15.73 -33.28
N VAL A 73 7.28 14.81 -32.98
CA VAL A 73 8.66 14.89 -33.49
C VAL A 73 8.68 14.83 -35.01
N ALA A 74 7.91 13.95 -35.64
CA ALA A 74 7.83 13.86 -37.10
C ALA A 74 7.28 15.14 -37.73
N CYS A 75 6.19 15.70 -37.18
CA CYS A 75 5.63 16.97 -37.65
C CYS A 75 6.58 18.15 -37.43
N ALA A 76 7.21 18.24 -36.26
CA ALA A 76 8.15 19.30 -35.93
C ALA A 76 9.40 19.24 -36.82
N ALA A 77 9.99 18.05 -36.98
CA ALA A 77 11.15 17.84 -37.84
C ALA A 77 10.83 18.15 -39.31
N GLY A 78 9.70 17.64 -39.82
CA GLY A 78 9.23 17.95 -41.17
C GLY A 78 9.01 19.45 -41.39
N SER A 79 8.41 20.14 -40.41
CA SER A 79 8.24 21.60 -40.46
C SER A 79 9.57 22.34 -40.47
N CYS A 80 10.52 21.94 -39.62
CA CYS A 80 11.84 22.59 -39.54
C CYS A 80 12.64 22.38 -40.83
N VAL A 81 12.59 21.18 -41.42
CA VAL A 81 13.22 20.86 -42.70
C VAL A 81 12.58 21.70 -43.81
N TRP A 82 11.26 21.76 -43.87
CA TRP A 82 10.56 22.59 -44.84
C TRP A 82 10.94 24.08 -44.72
N VAL A 83 10.96 24.62 -43.50
CA VAL A 83 11.38 26.01 -43.22
C VAL A 83 12.84 26.26 -43.60
N TRP A 84 13.72 25.26 -43.47
CA TRP A 84 15.13 25.37 -43.92
C TRP A 84 15.20 25.53 -45.45
N TYR A 85 14.52 24.67 -46.21
CA TYR A 85 14.64 24.65 -47.68
C TYR A 85 13.88 25.77 -48.40
N VAL A 86 12.89 26.40 -47.74
CA VAL A 86 12.11 27.50 -48.32
C VAL A 86 12.97 28.77 -48.42
N PRO A 87 13.02 29.46 -49.59
CA PRO A 87 13.80 30.67 -49.78
C PRO A 87 13.48 31.75 -48.74
N GLN A 88 14.50 32.47 -48.25
CA GLN A 88 14.36 33.50 -47.21
C GLN A 88 13.43 34.66 -47.59
N THR A 89 13.19 34.88 -48.88
CA THR A 89 12.25 35.88 -49.42
C THR A 89 10.79 35.41 -49.42
N SER A 90 10.54 34.13 -49.15
CA SER A 90 9.21 33.55 -49.11
C SER A 90 8.37 34.13 -47.96
N TRP A 91 7.05 34.11 -48.14
CA TRP A 91 6.07 34.51 -47.14
C TRP A 91 6.25 33.80 -45.79
N VAL A 92 6.79 32.58 -45.78
CA VAL A 92 7.06 31.79 -44.55
C VAL A 92 8.00 32.55 -43.58
N HIS A 93 8.98 33.29 -44.12
CA HIS A 93 10.00 34.00 -43.34
C HIS A 93 9.73 35.50 -43.17
N THR A 94 8.74 36.04 -43.88
CA THR A 94 8.47 37.48 -43.97
C THR A 94 7.10 37.89 -43.45
N ASN A 95 6.22 36.94 -43.13
CA ASN A 95 4.90 37.23 -42.58
C ASN A 95 4.97 37.85 -41.17
N PRO A 96 3.91 38.54 -40.70
CA PRO A 96 3.87 39.17 -39.39
C PRO A 96 4.16 38.21 -38.21
N ALA A 97 3.73 36.95 -38.29
CA ALA A 97 3.97 35.96 -37.23
C ALA A 97 5.45 35.59 -37.09
N SER A 98 6.17 35.46 -38.21
CA SER A 98 7.62 35.21 -38.24
C SER A 98 8.41 36.40 -37.68
N THR A 99 7.94 37.62 -37.93
CA THR A 99 8.50 38.85 -37.36
C THR A 99 8.26 38.92 -35.85
N TRP A 100 7.06 38.55 -35.41
CA TRP A 100 6.71 38.49 -33.99
C TRP A 100 7.51 37.41 -33.24
N LEU A 101 7.67 36.21 -33.81
CA LEU A 101 8.52 35.15 -33.25
C LEU A 101 9.97 35.59 -33.08
N ARG A 102 10.54 36.28 -34.09
CA ARG A 102 11.88 36.86 -33.99
C ARG A 102 11.98 37.89 -32.87
N TYR A 103 10.99 38.77 -32.73
CA TYR A 103 10.92 39.77 -31.66
C TYR A 103 10.80 39.15 -30.27
N PHE A 104 9.98 38.10 -30.13
CA PHE A 104 9.81 37.38 -28.87
C PHE A 104 11.08 36.61 -28.46
N ASP A 105 11.70 35.90 -29.41
CA ASP A 105 12.97 35.20 -29.17
C ASP A 105 14.09 36.15 -28.71
N SER A 106 14.07 37.33 -29.31
CA SER A 106 14.89 38.49 -28.99
C SER A 106 14.82 38.93 -27.51
N ILE A 107 13.70 38.65 -26.84
CA ILE A 107 13.46 38.99 -25.42
C ILE A 107 13.75 37.78 -24.52
N VAL A 108 13.34 36.57 -24.91
CA VAL A 108 13.34 35.39 -24.02
C VAL A 108 14.65 34.59 -24.08
N SER A 109 15.29 34.48 -25.25
CA SER A 109 16.52 33.71 -25.43
C SER A 109 17.27 34.13 -26.70
N PRO A 110 18.17 35.13 -26.62
CA PRO A 110 18.81 35.74 -27.80
C PRO A 110 19.83 34.83 -28.50
N LEU A 111 19.98 33.56 -28.08
CA LEU A 111 20.89 32.58 -28.66
C LEU A 111 20.69 32.39 -30.17
N SER A 112 19.46 32.56 -30.69
CA SER A 112 19.22 32.42 -32.14
C SER A 112 19.89 33.54 -32.95
N ARG A 113 20.10 34.72 -32.38
CA ARG A 113 20.74 35.88 -33.06
C ARG A 113 22.20 35.63 -33.39
N HIS A 114 22.86 34.71 -32.67
CA HIS A 114 24.25 34.32 -32.92
C HIS A 114 24.39 33.22 -33.96
N LEU A 115 23.28 32.69 -34.49
CA LEU A 115 23.28 31.67 -35.53
C LEU A 115 23.28 32.30 -36.93
N PRO A 116 23.85 31.63 -37.94
CA PRO A 116 23.74 32.03 -39.35
C PRO A 116 22.27 32.22 -39.76
N PRO A 117 21.94 33.19 -40.65
CA PRO A 117 20.57 33.45 -41.09
C PRO A 117 19.82 32.21 -41.59
N THR A 118 20.54 31.27 -42.19
CA THR A 118 20.02 29.97 -42.68
C THR A 118 19.53 29.05 -41.56
N LEU A 119 20.08 29.15 -40.35
CA LEU A 119 19.72 28.31 -39.19
C LEU A 119 18.75 29.00 -38.22
N GLN A 120 18.58 30.32 -38.32
CA GLN A 120 17.68 31.08 -37.45
C GLN A 120 16.22 30.62 -37.59
N ALA A 121 15.71 30.49 -38.81
CA ALA A 121 14.31 30.15 -39.04
C ALA A 121 13.94 28.71 -38.59
N PRO A 122 14.75 27.67 -38.86
CA PRO A 122 14.52 26.33 -38.30
C PRO A 122 14.55 26.29 -36.77
N VAL A 123 15.47 27.02 -36.12
CA VAL A 123 15.55 27.09 -34.66
C VAL A 123 14.33 27.78 -34.05
N LEU A 124 13.86 28.88 -34.66
CA LEU A 124 12.63 29.55 -34.24
C LEU A 124 11.40 28.65 -34.44
N CYS A 125 11.35 27.89 -35.54
CA CYS A 125 10.31 26.89 -35.78
C CYS A 125 10.30 25.81 -34.68
N ALA A 126 11.47 25.29 -34.30
CA ALA A 126 11.61 24.31 -33.23
C ALA A 126 11.15 24.87 -31.86
N LYS A 127 11.51 26.13 -31.53
CA LYS A 127 11.04 26.81 -30.32
C LYS A 127 9.52 26.99 -30.32
N ALA A 128 8.94 27.44 -31.44
CA ALA A 128 7.50 27.59 -31.60
C ALA A 128 6.76 26.24 -31.42
N TRP A 129 7.31 25.16 -31.97
CA TRP A 129 6.78 23.80 -31.76
C TRP A 129 6.84 23.36 -30.30
N ALA A 130 7.94 23.65 -29.59
CA ALA A 130 8.05 23.32 -28.17
C ALA A 130 7.00 24.06 -27.32
N VAL A 131 6.79 25.35 -27.57
CA VAL A 131 5.76 26.16 -26.88
C VAL A 131 4.36 25.67 -27.21
N THR A 132 4.08 25.41 -28.50
CA THR A 132 2.77 24.91 -28.96
C THR A 132 2.47 23.54 -28.36
N LEU A 133 3.45 22.65 -28.34
CA LEU A 133 3.32 21.33 -27.70
C LEU A 133 3.04 21.47 -26.20
N ALA A 134 3.78 22.32 -25.50
CA ALA A 134 3.56 22.55 -24.07
C ALA A 134 2.13 23.07 -23.80
N ALA A 135 1.68 24.07 -24.57
CA ALA A 135 0.33 24.62 -24.47
C ALA A 135 -0.75 23.57 -24.79
N ALA A 136 -0.58 22.80 -25.87
CA ALA A 136 -1.50 21.73 -26.27
C ALA A 136 -1.55 20.63 -25.20
N THR A 137 -0.42 20.22 -24.63
CA THR A 137 -0.37 19.24 -23.52
C THR A 137 -1.09 19.77 -22.29
N VAL A 138 -0.91 21.05 -21.91
CA VAL A 138 -1.61 21.67 -20.78
C VAL A 138 -3.12 21.70 -21.02
N LEU A 139 -3.56 22.18 -22.18
CA LEU A 139 -4.98 22.28 -22.56
C LEU A 139 -5.64 20.89 -22.59
N HIS A 140 -4.98 19.91 -23.19
CA HIS A 140 -5.49 18.55 -23.27
C HIS A 140 -5.58 17.92 -21.87
N ARG A 141 -4.56 18.07 -21.02
CA ARG A 141 -4.63 17.61 -19.62
C ARG A 141 -5.75 18.27 -18.85
N PHE A 142 -5.96 19.57 -19.03
CA PHE A 142 -7.09 20.28 -18.42
C PHE A 142 -8.43 19.69 -18.87
N ALA A 143 -8.61 19.46 -20.17
CA ALA A 143 -9.82 18.83 -20.72
C ALA A 143 -10.05 17.42 -20.15
N LEU A 144 -9.00 16.58 -20.05
CA LEU A 144 -9.11 15.25 -19.46
C LEU A 144 -9.47 15.30 -17.98
N ARG A 145 -8.88 16.23 -17.20
CA ARG A 145 -9.24 16.41 -15.79
C ARG A 145 -10.71 16.78 -15.65
N ARG A 146 -11.20 17.73 -16.45
CA ARG A 146 -12.62 18.13 -16.46
C ARG A 146 -13.52 16.97 -16.85
N LEU A 147 -13.12 16.16 -17.83
CA LEU A 147 -13.85 14.97 -18.23
C LEU A 147 -13.92 13.93 -17.11
N LEU A 148 -12.80 13.67 -16.42
CA LEU A 148 -12.71 12.68 -15.35
C LEU A 148 -13.32 13.15 -14.00
N GLN A 149 -13.63 14.44 -13.86
CA GLN A 149 -14.41 15.00 -12.74
C GLN A 149 -15.87 14.55 -12.77
N TYR A 150 -16.42 14.16 -13.92
CA TYR A 150 -17.79 13.65 -13.97
C TYR A 150 -17.87 12.26 -13.31
N LYS A 151 -18.58 12.21 -12.19
CA LYS A 151 -18.82 11.00 -11.38
C LYS A 151 -20.28 10.53 -11.39
N GLY A 152 -21.15 11.23 -12.13
CA GLY A 152 -22.59 10.92 -12.18
C GLY A 152 -22.91 9.51 -12.66
N TRP A 153 -22.01 8.90 -13.41
CA TRP A 153 -22.11 7.50 -13.85
C TRP A 153 -22.16 6.48 -12.70
N MET A 154 -21.62 6.80 -11.51
CA MET A 154 -21.69 5.92 -10.33
C MET A 154 -23.03 6.02 -9.61
N LEU A 155 -23.69 7.17 -9.72
CA LEU A 155 -24.94 7.51 -9.02
C LEU A 155 -26.17 7.27 -9.92
N GLU A 156 -26.01 6.58 -11.05
CA GLU A 156 -27.10 6.24 -11.95
C GLU A 156 -28.10 5.33 -11.24
N ARG A 157 -29.40 5.67 -11.30
CA ARG A 157 -30.47 4.87 -10.69
C ARG A 157 -30.52 3.45 -11.24
N ASN A 158 -30.18 3.27 -12.52
CA ASN A 158 -30.09 1.97 -13.16
C ASN A 158 -28.77 1.85 -13.95
N PRO A 159 -27.73 1.21 -13.38
CA PRO A 159 -26.44 1.03 -14.05
C PRO A 159 -26.52 0.26 -15.37
N GLN A 160 -27.54 -0.58 -15.58
CA GLN A 160 -27.75 -1.34 -16.82
C GLN A 160 -28.30 -0.47 -17.95
N MET A 161 -28.99 0.63 -17.61
CA MET A 161 -29.50 1.60 -18.57
C MET A 161 -28.98 3.00 -18.23
N PRO A 162 -27.69 3.27 -18.46
CA PRO A 162 -27.09 4.55 -18.11
C PRO A 162 -27.70 5.70 -18.93
N SER A 163 -27.77 6.89 -18.32
CA SER A 163 -28.25 8.09 -18.98
C SER A 163 -27.48 8.41 -20.26
N TRP A 164 -28.11 9.13 -21.20
CA TRP A 164 -27.44 9.55 -22.44
C TRP A 164 -26.17 10.39 -22.17
N ARG A 165 -26.17 11.16 -21.07
CA ARG A 165 -25.00 11.93 -20.60
C ARG A 165 -23.84 11.00 -20.24
N THR A 166 -24.10 9.97 -19.45
CA THR A 166 -23.11 8.96 -19.09
C THR A 166 -22.63 8.15 -20.29
N ARG A 167 -23.53 7.81 -21.23
CA ARG A 167 -23.16 7.12 -22.48
C ARG A 167 -22.24 7.98 -23.36
N LEU A 168 -22.58 9.25 -23.55
CA LEU A 168 -21.76 10.20 -24.30
C LEU A 168 -20.42 10.42 -23.61
N TRP A 169 -20.43 10.68 -22.30
CA TRP A 169 -19.21 10.82 -21.50
C TRP A 169 -18.31 9.59 -21.63
N SER A 170 -18.86 8.38 -21.46
CA SER A 170 -18.10 7.13 -21.57
C SER A 170 -17.50 6.97 -22.97
N LEU A 171 -18.23 7.34 -24.03
CA LEU A 171 -17.72 7.33 -25.41
C LEU A 171 -16.56 8.33 -25.59
N VAL A 172 -16.67 9.53 -25.02
CA VAL A 172 -15.61 10.56 -25.10
C VAL A 172 -14.38 10.14 -24.30
N VAL A 173 -14.54 9.69 -23.05
CA VAL A 173 -13.45 9.11 -22.23
C VAL A 173 -12.79 7.98 -23.00
N ARG A 174 -13.60 7.12 -23.59
CA ARG A 174 -13.12 6.03 -24.42
C ARG A 174 -12.28 6.52 -25.60
N ALA A 175 -12.72 7.52 -26.35
CA ALA A 175 -11.92 8.07 -27.46
C ALA A 175 -10.52 8.57 -27.02
N PHE A 176 -10.40 9.13 -25.82
CA PHE A 176 -9.13 9.59 -25.27
C PHE A 176 -8.27 8.49 -24.61
N PHE A 177 -8.91 7.45 -24.03
CA PHE A 177 -8.23 6.46 -23.19
C PHE A 177 -8.22 5.02 -23.74
N THR A 178 -9.03 4.65 -24.74
CA THR A 178 -9.09 3.26 -25.29
C THR A 178 -8.12 2.94 -26.41
N ARG A 179 -7.06 3.73 -26.55
CA ARG A 179 -5.84 3.20 -27.17
C ARG A 179 -4.85 2.95 -26.04
N PRO A 180 -4.67 1.70 -25.56
CA PRO A 180 -3.53 1.32 -24.73
C PRO A 180 -2.22 1.39 -25.54
N SER A 181 -2.04 2.41 -26.37
CA SER A 181 -0.84 2.61 -27.19
C SER A 181 0.36 3.02 -26.35
N ILE A 182 0.16 3.34 -25.07
CA ILE A 182 1.22 3.61 -24.10
C ILE A 182 0.86 2.87 -22.79
N PRO A 183 1.11 1.55 -22.68
CA PRO A 183 0.83 0.76 -21.48
C PRO A 183 1.87 1.04 -20.40
N LYS A 184 2.03 2.32 -20.05
CA LYS A 184 3.08 2.77 -19.17
C LYS A 184 2.57 3.20 -17.80
N THR A 185 3.27 2.72 -16.78
CA THR A 185 2.97 2.98 -15.37
C THR A 185 2.98 4.49 -15.11
N ARG A 186 2.00 4.97 -14.33
CA ARG A 186 1.84 6.39 -13.92
C ARG A 186 1.60 7.42 -15.03
N VAL A 187 1.46 7.02 -16.30
CA VAL A 187 1.22 7.96 -17.41
C VAL A 187 -0.01 8.86 -17.19
N TYR A 188 -1.06 8.31 -16.60
CA TYR A 188 -2.29 9.04 -16.34
C TYR A 188 -2.24 9.97 -15.13
N GLY A 189 -1.21 9.90 -14.27
CA GLY A 189 -1.18 10.64 -13.00
C GLY A 189 -1.35 12.14 -13.17
N ARG A 190 -0.77 12.72 -14.24
CA ARG A 190 -0.92 14.16 -14.57
C ARG A 190 -2.27 14.51 -15.22
N CYS A 191 -3.03 13.52 -15.68
CA CYS A 191 -4.36 13.68 -16.28
C CYS A 191 -5.49 13.45 -15.28
N LEU A 192 -5.23 12.83 -14.13
CA LEU A 192 -6.21 12.63 -13.08
C LEU A 192 -6.60 13.97 -12.43
N PRO A 193 -7.88 14.14 -12.04
CA PRO A 193 -8.33 15.30 -11.29
C PRO A 193 -7.80 15.27 -9.85
N SER A 194 -7.66 16.44 -9.23
CA SER A 194 -7.46 16.56 -7.78
C SER A 194 -8.72 16.09 -7.04
N ILE A 195 -8.57 15.60 -5.79
CA ILE A 195 -9.72 15.31 -4.92
C ILE A 195 -10.54 16.60 -4.78
N PRO A 196 -11.86 16.58 -5.07
CA PRO A 196 -12.70 17.76 -4.96
C PRO A 196 -12.72 18.27 -3.51
N LEU A 197 -12.85 19.58 -3.35
CA LEU A 197 -13.01 20.21 -2.05
C LEU A 197 -14.52 20.35 -1.77
N PRO A 198 -15.10 19.60 -0.82
CA PRO A 198 -16.53 19.71 -0.51
C PRO A 198 -16.88 21.10 0.03
N SER A 199 -18.17 21.46 0.00
CA SER A 199 -18.61 22.68 0.67
C SER A 199 -18.61 22.50 2.19
N LEU A 200 -18.36 23.61 2.90
CA LEU A 200 -18.36 23.64 4.36
C LEU A 200 -19.70 23.13 4.94
N GLN A 201 -20.82 23.63 4.40
CA GLN A 201 -22.16 23.24 4.83
C GLN A 201 -22.44 21.74 4.65
N GLN A 202 -22.09 21.18 3.48
CA GLN A 202 -22.25 19.74 3.22
C GLN A 202 -21.45 18.90 4.21
N THR A 203 -20.24 19.34 4.54
CA THR A 203 -19.33 18.63 5.44
C THR A 203 -19.87 18.60 6.87
N VAL A 204 -20.28 19.76 7.38
CA VAL A 204 -20.85 19.89 8.73
C VAL A 204 -22.17 19.13 8.83
N ASN A 205 -23.07 19.27 7.86
CA ASN A 205 -24.34 18.55 7.85
C ASN A 205 -24.14 17.03 7.75
N GLY A 206 -23.22 16.57 6.90
CA GLY A 206 -22.90 15.15 6.75
C GLY A 206 -22.28 14.56 8.02
N TYR A 207 -21.40 15.31 8.69
CA TYR A 207 -20.86 14.92 9.99
C TYR A 207 -21.95 14.77 11.04
N LEU A 208 -22.81 15.78 11.20
CA LEU A 208 -23.92 15.73 12.15
C LEU A 208 -24.83 14.53 11.83
N SER A 209 -25.21 14.34 10.57
CA SER A 209 -26.00 13.19 10.13
C SER A 209 -25.37 11.85 10.52
N GLY A 210 -24.05 11.71 10.35
CA GLY A 210 -23.31 10.49 10.73
C GLY A 210 -23.07 10.31 12.23
N MET A 211 -23.35 11.32 13.05
CA MET A 211 -23.25 11.24 14.51
C MET A 211 -24.60 11.06 15.19
N ARG A 212 -25.71 11.39 14.51
CA ARG A 212 -27.05 11.45 15.10
C ARG A 212 -27.46 10.16 15.80
N ALA A 213 -27.30 9.01 15.13
CA ALA A 213 -27.68 7.70 15.68
C ALA A 213 -26.92 7.35 16.98
N ILE A 214 -25.71 7.88 17.15
CA ILE A 214 -24.88 7.65 18.36
C ILE A 214 -25.47 8.36 19.57
N TYR A 215 -26.05 9.55 19.38
CA TYR A 215 -26.59 10.38 20.46
C TYR A 215 -28.10 10.18 20.73
N HIS A 216 -28.71 9.18 20.11
CA HIS A 216 -30.14 8.89 20.26
C HIS A 216 -30.33 7.55 21.02
N GLN A 217 -29.50 7.30 22.03
CA GLN A 217 -29.49 6.06 22.80
C GLN A 217 -30.01 6.26 24.23
N SER A 218 -29.77 7.42 24.84
CA SER A 218 -30.27 7.81 26.17
C SER A 218 -30.65 9.29 26.24
N ASP A 219 -31.39 9.69 27.29
CA ASP A 219 -31.80 11.09 27.48
C ASP A 219 -30.61 12.04 27.72
N SER A 220 -29.53 11.57 28.35
CA SER A 220 -28.30 12.35 28.53
C SER A 220 -27.62 12.70 27.20
N ASP A 221 -27.72 11.80 26.22
CA ASP A 221 -27.07 12.00 24.92
C ASP A 221 -27.73 13.12 24.09
N VAL A 222 -29.03 13.35 24.30
CA VAL A 222 -29.79 14.38 23.58
C VAL A 222 -29.25 15.78 23.88
N ASN A 223 -28.86 16.05 25.12
CA ASN A 223 -28.28 17.34 25.50
C ASN A 223 -26.91 17.55 24.83
N GLU A 224 -26.05 16.53 24.85
CA GLU A 224 -24.75 16.59 24.18
C GLU A 224 -24.88 16.79 22.66
N TRP A 225 -25.90 16.18 22.05
CA TRP A 225 -26.22 16.37 20.64
C TRP A 225 -26.63 17.81 20.33
N LEU A 226 -27.49 18.41 21.16
CA LEU A 226 -27.90 19.81 21.00
C LEU A 226 -26.73 20.77 21.16
N GLU A 227 -25.78 20.49 22.05
CA GLU A 227 -24.54 21.25 22.19
C GLU A 227 -23.63 21.12 20.96
N LEU A 228 -23.44 19.90 20.46
CA LEU A 228 -22.66 19.66 19.25
C LEU A 228 -23.24 20.39 18.04
N ARG A 229 -24.58 20.37 17.89
CA ARG A 229 -25.27 21.11 16.83
C ARG A 229 -25.09 22.62 16.95
N ARG A 230 -25.25 23.19 18.15
CA ARG A 230 -25.02 24.63 18.39
C ARG A 230 -23.58 25.04 18.09
N SER A 231 -22.60 24.22 18.49
CA SER A 231 -21.19 24.43 18.17
C SER A 231 -20.93 24.38 16.67
N ALA A 232 -21.55 23.43 15.95
CA ALA A 232 -21.45 23.30 14.50
C ALA A 232 -22.05 24.51 13.76
N GLU A 233 -23.21 25.02 14.22
CA GLU A 233 -23.84 26.21 13.67
C GLU A 233 -22.98 27.47 13.90
N SER A 234 -22.41 27.61 15.09
CA SER A 234 -21.45 28.68 15.39
C SER A 234 -20.21 28.60 14.48
N PHE A 235 -19.66 27.41 14.28
CA PHE A 235 -18.51 27.18 13.38
C PHE A 235 -18.80 27.61 11.94
N LEU A 236 -20.00 27.30 11.42
CA LEU A 236 -20.42 27.68 10.07
C LEU A 236 -20.53 29.20 9.88
N LEU A 237 -20.91 29.93 10.93
CA LEU A 237 -21.08 31.38 10.89
C LEU A 237 -19.76 32.14 11.13
N ASN A 238 -18.85 31.57 11.91
CA ASN A 238 -17.66 32.26 12.40
C ASN A 238 -16.38 31.84 11.66
N GLU A 239 -15.60 30.93 12.23
CA GLU A 239 -14.25 30.58 11.76
C GLU A 239 -14.24 29.67 10.51
N GLY A 240 -15.28 28.87 10.30
CA GLY A 240 -15.37 27.89 9.22
C GLY A 240 -15.18 28.49 7.82
N PRO A 241 -15.82 29.61 7.44
CA PRO A 241 -15.61 30.26 6.14
C PRO A 241 -14.16 30.67 5.86
N SER A 242 -13.44 31.15 6.89
CA SER A 242 -12.02 31.52 6.78
C SER A 242 -11.15 30.29 6.50
N LEU A 243 -11.36 29.21 7.27
CA LEU A 243 -10.66 27.94 7.09
C LEU A 243 -10.95 27.30 5.73
N GLN A 244 -12.20 27.35 5.27
CA GLN A 244 -12.59 26.90 3.94
C GLN A 244 -11.87 27.69 2.85
N MET A 245 -11.70 29.01 3.02
CA MET A 245 -10.95 29.83 2.07
C MET A 245 -9.48 29.42 2.01
N HIS A 246 -8.85 29.16 3.16
CA HIS A 246 -7.49 28.64 3.23
C HIS A 246 -7.34 27.33 2.44
N LEU A 247 -8.25 26.36 2.66
CA LEU A 247 -8.24 25.10 1.92
C LEU A 247 -8.52 25.28 0.42
N ARG A 248 -9.36 26.24 0.02
CA ARG A 248 -9.59 26.57 -1.39
C ARG A 248 -8.30 27.05 -2.06
N LEU A 249 -7.54 27.93 -1.41
CA LEU A 249 -6.26 28.39 -1.91
C LEU A 249 -5.27 27.22 -2.06
N GLN A 250 -5.18 26.35 -1.05
CA GLN A 250 -4.35 25.13 -1.12
C GLN A 250 -4.80 24.19 -2.25
N HIS A 251 -6.10 24.00 -2.44
CA HIS A 251 -6.66 23.15 -3.50
C HIS A 251 -6.36 23.70 -4.90
N VAL A 252 -6.40 25.03 -5.11
CA VAL A 252 -6.10 25.67 -6.40
C VAL A 252 -4.61 25.62 -6.70
N MET A 253 -3.75 25.84 -5.70
CA MET A 253 -2.29 25.85 -5.86
C MET A 253 -1.68 24.45 -5.89
N GLY A 254 -2.31 23.47 -5.24
CA GLY A 254 -1.81 22.12 -5.07
C GLY A 254 -2.45 21.08 -6.00
N HIS A 255 -1.85 19.88 -6.02
CA HIS A 255 -2.44 18.72 -6.73
C HIS A 255 -3.45 17.94 -5.87
N ASN A 256 -3.32 18.04 -4.55
CA ASN A 256 -4.17 17.35 -3.59
C ASN A 256 -4.05 18.08 -2.26
N TYR A 257 -5.17 18.51 -1.69
CA TYR A 257 -5.17 19.35 -0.48
C TYR A 257 -4.99 18.55 0.82
N VAL A 258 -5.14 17.22 0.79
CA VAL A 258 -5.21 16.40 2.02
C VAL A 258 -4.21 15.25 2.08
N SER A 259 -3.82 14.62 0.97
CA SER A 259 -3.02 13.38 1.04
C SER A 259 -1.68 13.54 1.77
N GLU A 260 -0.96 14.65 1.58
CA GLU A 260 0.31 14.89 2.26
C GLU A 260 0.11 15.18 3.75
N LEU A 261 -0.89 16.00 4.09
CA LEU A 261 -1.29 16.25 5.48
C LEU A 261 -1.71 14.95 6.17
N TRP A 262 -2.45 14.10 5.47
CA TRP A 262 -2.90 12.79 5.96
C TRP A 262 -1.71 11.87 6.25
N THR A 263 -0.83 11.66 5.25
CA THR A 263 0.36 10.83 5.43
C THR A 263 1.24 11.32 6.57
N ARG A 264 1.52 12.64 6.62
CA ARG A 264 2.37 13.22 7.64
C ARG A 264 1.79 13.11 9.04
N ASN A 265 0.52 13.48 9.24
CA ASN A 265 -0.02 13.63 10.60
C ASN A 265 -0.66 12.34 11.15
N VAL A 266 -1.20 11.47 10.29
CA VAL A 266 -1.86 10.24 10.76
C VAL A 266 -0.90 9.07 10.83
N PHE A 267 0.08 9.00 9.92
CA PHE A 267 1.08 7.93 9.95
C PHE A 267 2.39 8.43 10.52
N LEU A 268 3.06 9.37 9.86
CA LEU A 268 4.44 9.73 10.18
C LEU A 268 4.60 10.42 11.54
N ALA A 269 3.60 11.16 12.01
CA ALA A 269 3.61 11.80 13.33
C ALA A 269 3.09 10.89 14.46
N ALA A 270 2.43 9.76 14.15
CA ALA A 270 2.02 8.80 15.16
C ALA A 270 3.27 8.24 15.89
N ARG A 271 3.21 8.15 17.23
CA ARG A 271 4.36 7.82 18.09
C ARG A 271 4.33 6.40 18.67
N ASP A 272 3.21 5.69 18.51
CA ASP A 272 3.08 4.30 18.92
C ASP A 272 3.94 3.36 18.05
N SER A 273 4.11 2.12 18.50
CA SER A 273 4.76 1.07 17.68
C SER A 273 4.07 0.94 16.32
N LEU A 274 4.83 0.73 15.24
CA LEU A 274 4.24 0.44 13.93
C LEU A 274 3.60 -0.94 13.89
N CYS A 275 4.26 -1.90 14.53
CA CYS A 275 3.75 -3.24 14.68
C CYS A 275 2.40 -3.16 15.42
N LEU A 276 1.38 -3.81 14.86
CA LEU A 276 -0.03 -3.79 15.30
C LEU A 276 -0.79 -2.48 15.07
N HIS A 277 -0.26 -1.32 15.49
CA HIS A 277 -1.03 -0.07 15.49
C HIS A 277 -1.08 0.64 14.13
N SER A 278 -0.21 0.28 13.19
CA SER A 278 -0.19 0.87 11.84
C SER A 278 -0.03 -0.17 10.75
N ASN A 279 0.95 -1.06 10.88
CA ASN A 279 1.24 -2.05 9.86
C ASN A 279 0.12 -3.08 9.74
N PHE A 280 -0.07 -3.59 8.53
CA PHE A 280 -1.05 -4.62 8.22
C PHE A 280 -0.36 -5.83 7.59
N TYR A 281 -1.06 -6.96 7.53
CA TYR A 281 -0.56 -8.15 6.84
C TYR A 281 -1.42 -8.51 5.64
N THR A 282 -0.88 -9.30 4.71
CA THR A 282 -1.65 -9.96 3.66
C THR A 282 -1.19 -11.39 3.45
N VAL A 283 -2.12 -12.25 3.02
CA VAL A 283 -1.86 -13.66 2.69
C VAL A 283 -2.26 -13.89 1.23
N PRO A 284 -1.38 -14.39 0.35
CA PRO A 284 -1.73 -14.63 -1.06
C PRO A 284 -2.84 -15.67 -1.19
N PHE A 285 -2.64 -16.83 -0.57
CA PHE A 285 -3.53 -17.97 -0.60
C PHE A 285 -3.48 -18.65 0.77
N ALA A 286 -4.65 -19.00 1.32
CA ALA A 286 -4.79 -19.80 2.53
C ALA A 286 -4.65 -21.30 2.23
N THR A 287 -5.20 -21.76 1.11
CA THR A 287 -5.28 -23.19 0.77
C THR A 287 -4.31 -23.61 -0.34
N HIS A 288 -3.71 -22.67 -1.08
CA HIS A 288 -2.74 -22.98 -2.15
C HIS A 288 -1.32 -23.06 -1.59
N LEU A 289 -0.72 -24.24 -1.72
CA LEU A 289 0.69 -24.46 -1.41
C LEU A 289 1.39 -25.05 -2.63
N PRO A 290 2.06 -24.23 -3.47
CA PRO A 290 2.75 -24.69 -4.68
C PRO A 290 3.90 -25.66 -4.40
N THR A 291 4.55 -25.50 -3.26
CA THR A 291 5.68 -26.33 -2.81
C THR A 291 5.78 -26.24 -1.29
N THR A 292 6.22 -27.32 -0.66
CA THR A 292 6.56 -27.35 0.78
C THR A 292 7.98 -26.89 1.06
N LEU A 293 8.79 -26.67 0.03
CA LEU A 293 10.18 -26.22 0.16
C LEU A 293 10.22 -24.69 0.31
N PRO A 294 10.58 -24.17 1.50
CA PRO A 294 10.58 -22.74 1.76
C PRO A 294 11.53 -21.97 0.84
N GLU A 295 12.74 -22.48 0.61
CA GLU A 295 13.74 -21.87 -0.26
C GLU A 295 13.28 -21.78 -1.73
N ALA A 296 12.57 -22.79 -2.22
CA ALA A 296 12.06 -22.83 -3.59
C ALA A 296 10.96 -21.79 -3.77
N ARG A 297 10.01 -21.73 -2.83
CA ARG A 297 8.91 -20.75 -2.88
C ARG A 297 9.43 -19.33 -2.71
N ALA A 298 10.34 -19.11 -1.76
CA ALA A 298 11.00 -17.82 -1.57
C ALA A 298 11.71 -17.37 -2.85
N ALA A 299 12.48 -18.25 -3.50
CA ALA A 299 13.20 -17.95 -4.71
C ALA A 299 12.29 -17.49 -5.86
N VAL A 300 11.17 -18.18 -6.07
CA VAL A 300 10.17 -17.81 -7.09
C VAL A 300 9.54 -16.46 -6.74
N LEU A 301 9.07 -16.26 -5.51
CA LEU A 301 8.44 -14.99 -5.11
C LEU A 301 9.41 -13.81 -5.19
N ILE A 302 10.67 -13.98 -4.77
CA ILE A 302 11.73 -12.97 -4.91
C ILE A 302 11.94 -12.62 -6.38
N TYR A 303 11.99 -13.64 -7.25
CA TYR A 303 12.14 -13.43 -8.69
C TYR A 303 10.98 -12.60 -9.26
N LEU A 304 9.73 -12.98 -8.96
CA LEU A 304 8.53 -12.32 -9.46
C LEU A 304 8.37 -10.89 -8.92
N LEU A 305 8.65 -10.66 -7.62
CA LEU A 305 8.64 -9.33 -7.01
C LEU A 305 9.70 -8.42 -7.65
N THR A 306 10.90 -8.93 -7.91
CA THR A 306 11.97 -8.16 -8.57
C THR A 306 11.65 -7.86 -10.03
N GLN A 307 10.96 -8.77 -10.74
CA GLN A 307 10.41 -8.50 -12.08
C GLN A 307 9.34 -7.39 -12.03
N LEU A 308 8.44 -7.43 -11.04
CA LEU A 308 7.44 -6.40 -10.84
C LEU A 308 8.08 -5.03 -10.57
N LYS A 309 9.13 -4.97 -9.74
CA LYS A 309 9.96 -3.77 -9.55
C LYS A 309 10.46 -3.23 -10.89
N GLY A 310 11.13 -4.08 -11.68
CA GLY A 310 11.63 -3.69 -13.01
C GLY A 310 10.54 -3.17 -13.94
N ARG A 311 9.33 -3.74 -13.88
CA ARG A 311 8.18 -3.26 -14.67
C ARG A 311 7.65 -1.91 -14.20
N ILE A 312 7.67 -1.61 -12.91
CA ILE A 312 7.25 -0.31 -12.39
C ILE A 312 8.26 0.77 -12.82
N GLU A 313 9.55 0.48 -12.72
CA GLU A 313 10.66 1.42 -13.01
C GLU A 313 10.81 1.70 -14.50
N CYS A 314 10.74 0.66 -15.33
CA CYS A 314 10.70 0.80 -16.78
C CYS A 314 9.34 1.33 -17.28
N ARG A 315 8.39 1.59 -16.37
CA ARG A 315 7.03 2.02 -16.66
C ARG A 315 6.36 1.12 -17.70
N THR A 316 6.41 -0.20 -17.53
CA THR A 316 5.75 -1.19 -18.40
C THR A 316 4.63 -1.94 -17.68
N LEU A 317 4.40 -1.67 -16.39
CA LEU A 317 3.23 -2.16 -15.69
C LEU A 317 1.99 -1.39 -16.18
N CYS A 318 1.00 -2.14 -16.67
CA CYS A 318 -0.26 -1.60 -17.17
C CYS A 318 -0.98 -0.82 -16.07
N PRO A 319 -1.49 0.39 -16.36
CA PRO A 319 -2.32 1.13 -15.43
C PRO A 319 -3.63 0.40 -15.12
N ASN A 320 -4.13 0.63 -13.91
CA ASN A 320 -5.42 0.10 -13.47
C ASN A 320 -6.57 0.99 -13.95
N PHE A 321 -7.71 0.38 -14.27
CA PHE A 321 -8.91 1.09 -14.72
C PHE A 321 -10.17 0.59 -14.01
N THR A 322 -11.15 1.49 -13.86
CA THR A 322 -12.46 1.21 -13.28
C THR A 322 -13.59 1.80 -14.14
N GLY A 323 -14.83 1.64 -13.67
CA GLY A 323 -16.02 2.22 -14.25
C GLY A 323 -16.52 1.49 -15.51
N PRO A 324 -17.51 2.08 -16.21
CA PRO A 324 -18.19 1.43 -17.33
C PRO A 324 -17.17 1.07 -18.41
N ARG A 325 -17.11 -0.22 -18.76
CA ARG A 325 -16.16 -0.75 -19.75
C ARG A 325 -14.67 -0.51 -19.42
N HIS A 326 -14.32 -0.36 -18.14
CA HIS A 326 -12.94 -0.17 -17.66
C HIS A 326 -12.20 1.01 -18.32
N CYS A 327 -12.86 2.17 -18.44
CA CYS A 327 -12.31 3.33 -19.15
C CYS A 327 -11.77 4.45 -18.23
N VAL A 328 -12.01 4.40 -16.92
CA VAL A 328 -11.54 5.42 -15.97
C VAL A 328 -10.19 5.00 -15.39
N PRO A 329 -9.08 5.69 -15.67
CA PRO A 329 -7.78 5.34 -15.11
C PRO A 329 -7.72 5.60 -13.60
N LEU A 330 -6.96 4.78 -12.90
CA LEU A 330 -6.66 4.93 -11.47
C LEU A 330 -5.23 5.43 -11.27
N SER A 331 -5.02 6.12 -10.16
CA SER A 331 -3.72 6.58 -9.70
C SER A 331 -2.83 5.39 -9.38
N MET A 332 -1.61 5.44 -9.90
CA MET A 332 -0.55 4.45 -9.66
C MET A 332 0.60 5.08 -8.86
N ASP A 333 0.37 6.23 -8.19
CA ASP A 333 1.44 6.96 -7.51
C ASP A 333 2.05 6.17 -6.34
N GLN A 334 1.23 5.45 -5.57
CA GLN A 334 1.70 4.67 -4.42
C GLN A 334 2.65 3.52 -4.82
N TYR A 335 2.50 2.95 -6.04
CA TYR A 335 3.37 1.87 -6.55
C TYR A 335 4.85 2.28 -6.60
N SER A 336 5.15 3.57 -6.72
CA SER A 336 6.54 4.04 -6.73
C SER A 336 7.25 3.92 -5.39
N MET A 337 6.51 3.75 -4.30
CA MET A 337 7.07 3.63 -2.95
C MET A 337 7.15 2.17 -2.48
N ALA A 338 6.77 1.19 -3.31
CA ALA A 338 6.69 -0.21 -2.91
C ALA A 338 8.07 -0.81 -2.58
N PHE A 339 9.08 -0.49 -3.38
CA PHE A 339 10.43 -1.04 -3.28
C PHE A 339 11.42 0.05 -2.86
N ASN A 340 12.53 -0.37 -2.22
CA ASN A 340 13.61 0.54 -1.81
C ASN A 340 13.16 1.66 -0.86
N THR A 341 12.09 1.40 -0.12
CA THR A 341 11.49 2.37 0.79
C THR A 341 11.57 1.84 2.21
N THR A 342 11.93 2.73 3.14
CA THR A 342 11.96 2.46 4.57
C THR A 342 11.47 3.69 5.31
N ARG A 343 10.65 3.48 6.34
CA ARG A 343 10.24 4.55 7.25
C ARG A 343 11.31 4.77 8.32
N ILE A 344 11.94 5.93 8.29
CA ILE A 344 12.99 6.30 9.24
C ILE A 344 12.36 6.94 10.48
N PRO A 345 12.63 6.41 11.69
CA PRO A 345 12.09 6.98 12.92
C PRO A 345 12.69 8.37 13.18
N GLY A 346 11.83 9.33 13.48
CA GLY A 346 12.22 10.61 14.06
C GLY A 346 11.63 10.75 15.45
N ARG A 347 12.13 11.69 16.27
CA ARG A 347 11.62 11.86 17.64
C ARG A 347 10.15 12.32 17.64
N GLU A 348 9.85 13.36 16.86
CA GLU A 348 8.49 13.91 16.76
C GLU A 348 7.74 13.42 15.52
N VAL A 349 8.42 13.31 14.38
CA VAL A 349 7.84 12.91 13.10
C VAL A 349 8.84 12.04 12.35
N ASP A 350 8.37 10.93 11.81
CA ASP A 350 9.14 10.01 10.98
C ASP A 350 9.24 10.53 9.54
N ILE A 351 10.16 9.95 8.76
CA ILE A 351 10.31 10.28 7.34
C ILE A 351 10.21 8.98 6.53
N LEU A 352 9.43 9.02 5.46
CA LEU A 352 9.42 7.92 4.50
C LEU A 352 10.57 8.14 3.50
N GLU A 353 11.66 7.40 3.67
CA GLU A 353 12.83 7.50 2.82
C GLU A 353 12.72 6.49 1.67
N HIS A 354 12.72 7.00 0.44
CA HIS A 354 12.75 6.19 -0.78
C HIS A 354 14.10 6.39 -1.47
N HIS A 355 14.85 5.31 -1.60
CA HIS A 355 16.12 5.31 -2.29
C HIS A 355 15.90 5.04 -3.78
N GLY A 356 16.63 5.75 -4.63
CA GLY A 356 16.37 5.81 -6.07
C GLY A 356 16.17 4.44 -6.71
N GLU A 357 15.22 4.37 -7.63
CA GLU A 357 14.74 3.18 -8.37
C GLU A 357 15.88 2.24 -8.87
N ARG A 358 17.08 2.75 -9.13
CA ARG A 358 18.17 1.99 -9.77
C ARG A 358 19.35 1.63 -8.88
N GLU A 359 19.33 2.02 -7.61
CA GLU A 359 20.55 2.05 -6.80
C GLU A 359 20.84 0.76 -6.01
N ASN A 360 19.90 -0.20 -5.91
CA ASN A 360 20.12 -1.39 -5.08
C ASN A 360 19.54 -2.66 -5.71
N GLY A 361 20.43 -3.60 -6.08
CA GLY A 361 20.11 -4.92 -6.66
C GLY A 361 20.16 -6.07 -5.65
N TYR A 362 19.82 -5.80 -4.39
CA TYR A 362 19.88 -6.77 -3.29
C TYR A 362 18.68 -6.62 -2.35
N LEU A 363 18.42 -7.67 -1.58
CA LEU A 363 17.43 -7.70 -0.51
C LEU A 363 18.09 -8.07 0.82
N ILE A 364 17.33 -8.00 1.91
CA ILE A 364 17.77 -8.49 3.21
C ILE A 364 17.11 -9.84 3.51
N ILE A 365 17.91 -10.81 3.95
CA ILE A 365 17.41 -12.06 4.53
C ILE A 365 17.51 -11.96 6.06
N LEU A 366 16.39 -12.23 6.75
CA LEU A 366 16.33 -12.48 8.19
C LEU A 366 16.09 -13.98 8.41
N HIS A 367 17.00 -14.66 9.09
CA HIS A 367 16.84 -16.06 9.45
C HIS A 367 17.56 -16.37 10.77
N ARG A 368 16.89 -17.02 11.73
CA ARG A 368 17.43 -17.33 13.08
C ARG A 368 18.06 -16.10 13.77
N GLY A 369 17.46 -14.91 13.61
CA GLY A 369 17.97 -13.64 14.14
C GLY A 369 19.20 -13.07 13.41
N ARG A 370 19.67 -13.73 12.36
CA ARG A 370 20.76 -13.26 11.52
C ARG A 370 20.23 -12.49 10.31
N ILE A 371 20.91 -11.41 10.00
CA ILE A 371 20.67 -10.48 8.90
C ILE A 371 21.74 -10.67 7.83
N TYR A 372 21.33 -10.91 6.59
CA TYR A 372 22.22 -11.01 5.43
C TYR A 372 21.80 -10.08 4.30
N GLN A 373 22.78 -9.49 3.63
CA GLN A 373 22.59 -8.82 2.35
C GLN A 373 22.71 -9.87 1.23
N MET A 374 21.62 -10.13 0.51
CA MET A 374 21.62 -11.09 -0.61
C MET A 374 21.40 -10.39 -1.95
N PRO A 375 22.34 -10.50 -2.91
CA PRO A 375 22.17 -9.96 -4.25
C PRO A 375 21.10 -10.75 -5.02
N VAL A 376 20.22 -10.05 -5.73
CA VAL A 376 19.23 -10.63 -6.66
C VAL A 376 19.54 -10.32 -8.11
N MET A 377 20.51 -9.44 -8.33
CA MET A 377 21.09 -9.09 -9.61
C MET A 377 22.56 -9.48 -9.59
N ASP A 378 23.02 -10.16 -10.63
CA ASP A 378 24.44 -10.44 -10.82
C ASP A 378 25.20 -9.12 -11.05
N PRO A 379 26.13 -8.74 -10.16
CA PRO A 379 26.84 -7.47 -10.26
C PRO A 379 27.73 -7.35 -11.50
N GLN A 380 28.17 -8.47 -12.08
CA GLN A 380 29.04 -8.50 -13.25
C GLN A 380 28.24 -8.39 -14.55
N THR A 381 27.11 -9.09 -14.63
CA THR A 381 26.29 -9.12 -15.86
C THR A 381 25.16 -8.10 -15.85
N GLY A 382 24.75 -7.62 -14.67
CA GLY A 382 23.58 -6.78 -14.47
C GLY A 382 22.26 -7.50 -14.77
N ARG A 383 22.26 -8.84 -14.81
CA ARG A 383 21.06 -9.65 -15.03
C ARG A 383 20.49 -10.12 -13.70
N GLN A 384 19.18 -10.26 -13.65
CA GLN A 384 18.51 -10.85 -12.51
C GLN A 384 18.84 -12.35 -12.40
N LEU A 385 19.04 -12.84 -11.19
CA LEU A 385 19.17 -14.28 -10.92
C LEU A 385 17.85 -14.98 -11.20
N THR A 386 17.90 -16.20 -11.75
CA THR A 386 16.70 -17.02 -12.01
C THR A 386 16.16 -17.65 -10.73
N PRO A 387 14.91 -18.15 -10.69
CA PRO A 387 14.37 -18.85 -9.52
C PRO A 387 15.27 -20.01 -9.06
N HIS A 388 15.74 -20.84 -9.98
CA HIS A 388 16.67 -21.93 -9.63
C HIS A 388 17.99 -21.44 -9.02
N GLN A 389 18.54 -20.33 -9.53
CA GLN A 389 19.79 -19.77 -8.98
C GLN A 389 19.57 -19.19 -7.58
N LEU A 390 18.47 -18.47 -7.37
CA LEU A 390 18.08 -17.94 -6.08
C LEU A 390 17.85 -19.06 -5.06
N GLU A 391 17.16 -20.14 -5.46
CA GLU A 391 16.95 -21.33 -4.63
C GLU A 391 18.28 -21.93 -4.17
N VAL A 392 19.24 -22.12 -5.07
CA VAL A 392 20.56 -22.67 -4.72
C VAL A 392 21.30 -21.78 -3.71
N VAL A 393 21.24 -20.45 -3.87
CA VAL A 393 21.87 -19.51 -2.92
C VAL A 393 21.16 -19.54 -1.57
N LEU A 394 19.83 -19.56 -1.57
CA LEU A 394 19.03 -19.60 -0.35
C LEU A 394 19.22 -20.91 0.41
N HIS A 395 19.16 -22.04 -0.28
CA HIS A 395 19.37 -23.36 0.33
C HIS A 395 20.72 -23.43 1.04
N GLN A 396 21.80 -23.00 0.36
CA GLN A 396 23.14 -22.94 0.97
C GLN A 396 23.15 -22.07 2.23
N LEU A 397 22.58 -20.86 2.15
CA LEU A 397 22.52 -19.94 3.28
C LEU A 397 21.77 -20.53 4.48
N LEU A 398 20.62 -21.17 4.24
CA LEU A 398 19.81 -21.76 5.31
C LEU A 398 20.54 -22.93 5.98
N VAL A 399 21.20 -23.79 5.20
CA VAL A 399 22.01 -24.90 5.72
C VAL A 399 23.18 -24.40 6.56
N GLU A 400 23.94 -23.42 6.06
CA GLU A 400 25.07 -22.81 6.78
C GLU A 400 24.63 -22.20 8.11
N VAL A 401 23.51 -21.47 8.12
CA VAL A 401 22.97 -20.89 9.35
C VAL A 401 22.55 -21.97 10.35
N GLU A 402 21.93 -23.05 9.90
CA GLU A 402 21.52 -24.14 10.79
C GLU A 402 22.74 -24.90 11.35
N GLU A 403 23.78 -25.11 10.54
CA GLU A 403 25.07 -25.65 11.00
C GLU A 403 25.75 -24.73 12.03
N GLU A 404 25.78 -23.41 11.78
CA GLU A 404 26.31 -22.43 12.73
C GLU A 404 25.56 -22.43 14.06
N VAL A 405 24.22 -22.52 14.02
CA VAL A 405 23.37 -22.58 15.22
C VAL A 405 23.57 -23.88 15.99
N SER A 406 23.61 -25.03 15.29
CA SER A 406 23.70 -26.35 15.92
C SER A 406 25.09 -26.66 16.50
N THR A 407 26.15 -26.17 15.87
CA THR A 407 27.53 -26.39 16.32
C THR A 407 27.98 -25.44 17.43
N GLY A 408 27.19 -24.41 17.75
CA GLY A 408 27.56 -23.41 18.75
C GLY A 408 28.83 -22.63 18.38
N ARG A 409 29.26 -22.66 17.12
CA ARG A 409 30.49 -22.02 16.63
C ARG A 409 30.49 -20.50 16.82
N ASP A 410 29.30 -19.93 17.01
CA ASP A 410 29.08 -18.52 17.37
C ASP A 410 29.29 -18.23 18.87
N GLU A 411 29.25 -19.24 19.75
CA GLU A 411 29.48 -19.08 21.19
C GLU A 411 30.97 -19.21 21.57
N SER A 412 31.80 -19.77 20.68
CA SER A 412 33.19 -20.19 20.98
C SER A 412 34.30 -19.26 20.48
N GLU A 413 33.97 -18.18 19.77
CA GLU A 413 34.93 -17.08 19.58
C GLU A 413 34.93 -16.21 20.86
N GLU A 414 35.93 -16.43 21.71
CA GLU A 414 36.23 -15.60 22.87
C GLU A 414 36.40 -14.13 22.42
N ASP A 415 35.35 -13.33 22.60
CA ASP A 415 35.50 -11.87 22.56
C ASP A 415 36.16 -11.43 23.86
N ASP A 416 37.36 -10.83 23.75
CA ASP A 416 38.12 -10.10 24.78
C ASP A 416 37.37 -8.84 25.31
N ALA A 417 36.04 -8.88 25.39
CA ALA A 417 35.22 -7.85 26.00
C ALA A 417 34.99 -8.22 27.48
N GLU A 418 35.81 -7.61 28.34
CA GLU A 418 35.84 -7.67 29.80
C GLU A 418 34.53 -7.22 30.51
N ASP A 419 33.36 -7.29 29.87
CA ASP A 419 32.10 -6.77 30.41
C ASP A 419 30.99 -7.82 30.27
N THR A 420 31.20 -9.00 30.86
CA THR A 420 30.14 -10.01 31.04
C THR A 420 29.26 -9.57 32.21
N LEU A 421 28.00 -9.17 31.96
CA LEU A 421 27.09 -8.82 33.05
C LEU A 421 26.57 -10.08 33.75
N GLU A 422 27.05 -10.37 34.96
CA GLU A 422 26.46 -11.38 35.83
C GLU A 422 25.07 -10.93 36.29
N THR A 423 24.02 -11.46 35.69
CA THR A 423 22.68 -11.43 36.26
C THR A 423 22.06 -12.81 36.15
N LEU A 424 21.78 -13.42 37.31
CA LEU A 424 21.02 -14.68 37.48
C LEU A 424 21.67 -15.96 36.90
N GLY A 425 22.98 -16.15 37.12
CA GLY A 425 23.61 -17.49 37.07
C GLY A 425 23.63 -18.19 35.71
N LYS A 426 23.30 -17.50 34.60
CA LYS A 426 23.42 -18.02 33.24
C LYS A 426 24.26 -17.05 32.39
N LYS A 427 25.48 -17.44 32.04
CA LYS A 427 26.31 -16.76 31.03
C LYS A 427 25.51 -16.73 29.71
N ARG A 428 25.18 -15.55 29.20
CA ARG A 428 24.55 -15.38 27.87
C ARG A 428 25.38 -14.41 27.04
N THR A 429 25.91 -14.91 25.92
CA THR A 429 26.78 -14.20 24.98
C THR A 429 26.05 -13.05 24.27
N TYR A 430 26.74 -11.95 23.96
CA TYR A 430 26.17 -10.78 23.28
C TYR A 430 25.62 -11.08 21.88
N ARG A 431 26.12 -12.12 21.19
CA ARG A 431 25.58 -12.57 19.89
C ARG A 431 24.12 -13.05 19.95
N LEU A 432 23.67 -13.59 21.09
CA LEU A 432 22.24 -13.91 21.31
C LEU A 432 21.35 -12.66 21.36
N VAL A 433 21.92 -11.49 21.69
CA VAL A 433 21.19 -10.22 21.73
C VAL A 433 21.13 -9.58 20.35
N GLU A 434 22.19 -9.72 19.54
CA GLU A 434 22.17 -9.29 18.13
C GLU A 434 21.01 -9.97 17.37
N ALA A 435 20.71 -11.23 17.69
CA ALA A 435 19.58 -11.97 17.13
C ALA A 435 18.22 -11.29 17.34
N LEU A 436 18.11 -10.42 18.34
CA LEU A 436 16.91 -9.65 18.68
C LEU A 436 16.95 -8.21 18.16
N LEU A 437 17.99 -7.81 17.43
CA LEU A 437 18.15 -6.44 16.91
C LEU A 437 16.89 -5.91 16.17
N PRO A 438 16.17 -6.70 15.35
CA PRO A 438 14.95 -6.23 14.69
C PRO A 438 13.84 -5.76 15.64
N ALA A 439 13.86 -6.19 16.92
CA ALA A 439 12.91 -5.77 17.94
C ALA A 439 12.94 -4.27 18.20
N LEU A 440 14.05 -3.60 17.90
CA LEU A 440 14.12 -2.15 17.99
C LEU A 440 13.09 -1.46 17.08
N THR A 441 12.74 -2.07 15.94
CA THR A 441 11.74 -1.53 15.01
C THR A 441 10.29 -1.66 15.52
N THR A 442 10.06 -2.46 16.57
CA THR A 442 8.75 -2.60 17.24
C THR A 442 8.60 -1.66 18.43
N ALA A 443 9.63 -0.89 18.79
CA ALA A 443 9.54 0.08 19.87
C ALA A 443 8.67 1.30 19.45
N PRO A 444 8.10 2.04 20.41
CA PRO A 444 7.54 3.38 20.18
C PRO A 444 8.51 4.27 19.39
N ARG A 445 7.98 5.09 18.49
CA ARG A 445 8.78 5.76 17.43
C ARG A 445 9.88 6.67 17.98
N ALA A 446 9.57 7.40 19.06
CA ALA A 446 10.54 8.28 19.71
C ALA A 446 11.69 7.49 20.36
N GLN A 447 11.37 6.42 21.09
CA GLN A 447 12.36 5.52 21.70
C GLN A 447 13.23 4.87 20.61
N TRP A 448 12.63 4.41 19.52
CA TRP A 448 13.37 3.87 18.40
C TRP A 448 14.29 4.93 17.76
N ALA A 449 13.81 6.15 17.54
CA ALA A 449 14.63 7.24 17.02
C ALA A 449 15.84 7.53 17.92
N ASP A 450 15.65 7.56 19.24
CA ASP A 450 16.70 7.83 20.20
C ASP A 450 17.77 6.73 20.22
N VAL A 451 17.36 5.45 20.20
CA VAL A 451 18.27 4.29 20.13
C VAL A 451 19.02 4.27 18.79
N ARG A 452 18.30 4.45 17.67
CA ARG A 452 18.87 4.47 16.32
C ARG A 452 19.94 5.55 16.20
N ASN A 453 19.63 6.77 16.65
CA ASN A 453 20.58 7.86 16.60
C ASN A 453 21.76 7.60 17.53
N SER A 454 21.53 7.28 18.80
CA SER A 454 22.58 7.21 19.82
C SER A 454 23.57 6.06 19.62
N TYR A 455 23.11 4.92 19.09
CA TYR A 455 23.90 3.67 19.11
C TYR A 455 24.16 3.06 17.74
N LEU A 456 23.33 3.35 16.73
CA LEU A 456 23.50 2.77 15.39
C LEU A 456 24.10 3.75 14.39
N LEU A 457 23.67 5.01 14.37
CA LEU A 457 24.19 5.99 13.42
C LEU A 457 25.55 6.58 13.80
N HIS A 458 25.84 6.74 15.09
CA HIS A 458 27.11 7.31 15.55
C HIS A 458 28.28 6.30 15.51
N ASP A 459 27.98 5.00 15.50
CA ASP A 459 28.99 3.95 15.37
C ASP A 459 29.18 3.61 13.89
N SER A 460 30.39 3.81 13.36
CA SER A 460 30.72 3.50 11.96
C SER A 460 30.50 2.02 11.61
N ASN A 461 30.68 1.11 12.57
CA ASN A 461 30.49 -0.33 12.39
C ASN A 461 29.00 -0.72 12.31
N ASN A 462 28.10 0.08 12.91
CA ASN A 462 26.66 -0.17 12.88
C ASN A 462 25.92 0.64 11.79
N ASN A 463 26.42 1.83 11.46
CA ASN A 463 25.78 2.73 10.50
C ASN A 463 25.73 2.10 9.10
N SER A 464 26.86 1.55 8.63
CA SER A 464 26.91 0.95 7.29
C SER A 464 25.93 -0.24 7.13
N PRO A 465 25.93 -1.26 8.01
CA PRO A 465 24.91 -2.32 7.99
C PRO A 465 23.47 -1.82 8.07
N LEU A 466 23.18 -0.83 8.94
CA LEU A 466 21.84 -0.25 9.04
C LEU A 466 21.40 0.40 7.72
N ARG A 467 22.29 1.18 7.08
CA ARG A 467 22.00 1.80 5.77
C ARG A 467 21.78 0.78 4.68
N VAL A 468 22.44 -0.38 4.72
CA VAL A 468 22.19 -1.48 3.78
C VAL A 468 20.75 -2.00 3.94
N ILE A 469 20.25 -2.16 5.18
CA ILE A 469 18.87 -2.59 5.44
C ILE A 469 17.86 -1.55 4.92
N GLU A 470 18.10 -0.26 5.25
CA GLU A 470 17.23 0.86 4.84
C GLU A 470 17.13 0.98 3.31
N LYS A 471 18.21 0.69 2.58
CA LYS A 471 18.28 0.78 1.11
C LYS A 471 17.79 -0.44 0.33
N ALA A 472 17.69 -1.60 0.99
CA ALA A 472 17.32 -2.87 0.36
C ALA A 472 15.98 -2.83 -0.40
N ILE A 473 15.80 -3.71 -1.38
CA ILE A 473 14.57 -3.76 -2.20
C ILE A 473 13.33 -4.07 -1.33
N PHE A 474 13.41 -5.10 -0.50
CA PHE A 474 12.50 -5.48 0.59
C PHE A 474 13.24 -6.44 1.54
N VAL A 475 12.58 -6.88 2.60
CA VAL A 475 13.11 -7.87 3.56
C VAL A 475 12.41 -9.21 3.35
N VAL A 476 13.15 -10.31 3.43
CA VAL A 476 12.62 -11.68 3.43
C VAL A 476 12.97 -12.32 4.77
N SER A 477 11.98 -12.90 5.43
CA SER A 477 12.13 -13.53 6.73
C SER A 477 11.81 -15.01 6.63
N PHE A 478 12.78 -15.87 6.96
CA PHE A 478 12.57 -17.31 7.08
C PHE A 478 12.25 -17.65 8.53
N ASP A 479 10.99 -18.03 8.75
CA ASP A 479 10.46 -18.36 10.06
C ASP A 479 10.18 -19.86 10.19
N GLU A 480 10.35 -20.37 11.40
CA GLU A 480 10.28 -21.79 11.72
C GLU A 480 9.07 -22.14 12.58
N ARG A 481 8.28 -21.13 12.97
CA ARG A 481 7.13 -21.35 13.83
C ARG A 481 6.07 -22.17 13.10
N CYS A 482 6.17 -23.48 13.24
CA CYS A 482 5.16 -24.44 12.84
C CYS A 482 4.14 -24.55 13.97
N GLY A 483 2.92 -24.08 13.74
CA GLY A 483 1.81 -24.36 14.64
C GLY A 483 1.57 -25.87 14.68
N THR A 484 1.99 -26.49 15.79
CA THR A 484 1.65 -27.85 16.28
C THR A 484 1.22 -28.86 15.23
N THR A 485 2.16 -29.74 14.86
CA THR A 485 1.89 -31.04 14.23
C THR A 485 1.02 -31.90 15.15
N GLY A 486 -0.28 -31.86 14.95
CA GLY A 486 -1.24 -32.71 15.65
C GLY A 486 -2.35 -33.14 14.69
N THR A 487 -2.08 -34.12 13.83
CA THR A 487 -3.11 -34.78 13.03
C THR A 487 -4.00 -35.62 13.93
N SER A 488 -5.03 -35.00 14.50
CA SER A 488 -6.19 -35.67 15.09
C SER A 488 -7.36 -35.54 14.12
N LYS A 489 -7.90 -36.68 13.66
CA LYS A 489 -8.97 -36.79 12.64
C LYS A 489 -10.38 -36.40 13.15
N ALA A 490 -10.50 -35.48 14.10
CA ALA A 490 -11.81 -35.02 14.58
C ALA A 490 -11.95 -33.50 14.37
N SER A 491 -12.66 -33.15 13.27
CA SER A 491 -13.01 -31.79 12.80
C SER A 491 -11.89 -30.99 12.10
N LEU A 492 -11.52 -31.41 10.89
CA LEU A 492 -10.51 -30.74 10.04
C LEU A 492 -10.77 -29.23 9.83
N ALA A 493 -12.02 -28.81 9.58
CA ALA A 493 -12.33 -27.42 9.25
C ALA A 493 -12.16 -26.41 10.40
N VAL A 494 -12.43 -26.82 11.65
CA VAL A 494 -12.29 -25.93 12.83
C VAL A 494 -10.81 -25.74 13.18
N GLU A 495 -10.01 -26.80 13.06
CA GLU A 495 -8.57 -26.71 13.31
C GLU A 495 -7.87 -25.90 12.19
N ASP A 496 -8.35 -25.99 10.94
CA ASP A 496 -7.82 -25.20 9.82
C ASP A 496 -8.02 -23.70 10.02
N VAL A 497 -9.21 -23.26 10.45
CA VAL A 497 -9.50 -21.83 10.71
C VAL A 497 -8.70 -21.31 11.91
N LYS A 498 -8.54 -22.13 12.95
CA LYS A 498 -7.72 -21.80 14.11
C LYS A 498 -6.24 -21.66 13.72
N ARG A 499 -5.71 -22.60 12.93
CA ARG A 499 -4.36 -22.50 12.37
C ARG A 499 -4.21 -21.25 11.52
N LEU A 500 -5.15 -20.98 10.60
CA LEU A 500 -5.14 -19.78 9.77
C LEU A 500 -5.15 -18.49 10.60
N SER A 501 -5.91 -18.47 11.70
CA SER A 501 -5.92 -17.33 12.64
C SER A 501 -4.54 -17.14 13.30
N MET A 502 -3.89 -18.22 13.73
CA MET A 502 -2.53 -18.19 14.27
C MET A 502 -1.48 -17.77 13.23
N ASP A 503 -1.68 -18.13 11.97
CA ASP A 503 -0.80 -17.75 10.88
C ASP A 503 -0.97 -16.25 10.56
N CYS A 504 -2.21 -15.77 10.50
CA CYS A 504 -2.55 -14.37 10.27
C CYS A 504 -1.98 -13.44 11.35
N ILE A 505 -2.15 -13.77 12.64
CA ILE A 505 -1.58 -12.96 13.73
C ILE A 505 -0.05 -12.95 13.70
N HIS A 506 0.56 -14.06 13.27
CA HIS A 506 1.99 -14.16 13.09
C HIS A 506 2.50 -13.27 11.96
N TYR A 507 1.82 -13.18 10.81
CA TYR A 507 2.16 -12.22 9.76
C TYR A 507 1.92 -10.77 10.17
N LEU A 508 0.93 -10.51 11.06
CA LEU A 508 0.67 -9.18 11.58
C LEU A 508 1.76 -8.69 12.55
N CYS A 509 2.13 -9.53 13.53
CA CYS A 509 2.96 -9.10 14.66
C CYS A 509 4.40 -9.66 14.65
N GLY A 510 4.61 -10.82 14.02
CA GLY A 510 5.87 -11.55 14.09
C GLY A 510 6.20 -12.07 15.49
N THR A 511 7.49 -12.25 15.76
CA THR A 511 8.08 -12.73 17.03
C THR A 511 8.94 -11.66 17.72
N GLY A 512 9.02 -10.47 17.13
CA GLY A 512 9.88 -9.38 17.56
C GLY A 512 11.31 -9.47 17.02
N SER A 513 11.72 -10.59 16.43
CA SER A 513 13.06 -10.74 15.83
C SER A 513 13.05 -11.09 14.34
N ASN A 514 11.87 -11.38 13.78
CA ASN A 514 11.68 -11.87 12.43
C ASN A 514 11.14 -10.80 11.46
N LEU A 515 10.91 -9.57 11.91
CA LEU A 515 10.36 -8.49 11.07
C LEU A 515 11.19 -7.22 11.22
N TRP A 516 11.38 -6.52 10.10
CA TRP A 516 11.83 -5.13 10.11
C TRP A 516 10.62 -4.23 9.84
N CYS A 517 9.93 -3.79 10.89
CA CYS A 517 8.62 -3.14 10.78
C CYS A 517 8.65 -1.80 10.03
N ASP A 518 9.83 -1.18 9.91
CA ASP A 518 10.01 0.06 9.15
C ASP A 518 10.09 -0.16 7.63
N LYS A 519 10.35 -1.39 7.17
CA LYS A 519 10.52 -1.68 5.75
C LYS A 519 9.16 -1.60 5.05
N SER A 520 9.14 -1.07 3.82
CA SER A 520 7.91 -0.98 3.01
C SER A 520 7.07 -2.26 3.04
N PHE A 521 7.71 -3.42 2.90
CA PHE A 521 7.15 -4.71 3.26
C PHE A 521 8.23 -5.75 3.57
N ASN A 522 7.83 -6.79 4.32
CA ASN A 522 8.58 -8.01 4.60
C ASN A 522 7.83 -9.19 3.96
N LEU A 523 8.53 -10.04 3.21
CA LEU A 523 8.03 -11.34 2.75
C LEU A 523 8.39 -12.39 3.82
N VAL A 524 7.39 -12.93 4.52
CA VAL A 524 7.59 -13.95 5.56
C VAL A 524 7.34 -15.32 4.95
N VAL A 525 8.34 -16.19 4.99
CA VAL A 525 8.31 -17.56 4.46
C VAL A 525 8.49 -18.51 5.62
N ARG A 526 7.51 -19.38 5.83
CA ARG A 526 7.53 -20.39 6.88
C ARG A 526 8.22 -21.67 6.42
N SER A 527 8.69 -22.46 7.38
CA SER A 527 9.30 -23.77 7.14
C SER A 527 8.39 -24.78 6.42
N ASP A 528 7.07 -24.62 6.45
CA ASP A 528 6.10 -25.45 5.72
C ASP A 528 5.82 -24.92 4.29
N GLY A 529 6.55 -23.90 3.85
CA GLY A 529 6.36 -23.25 2.55
C GLY A 529 5.19 -22.26 2.52
N GLN A 530 4.44 -22.06 3.61
CA GLN A 530 3.42 -21.02 3.68
C GLN A 530 4.06 -19.63 3.69
N VAL A 531 3.36 -18.65 3.11
CA VAL A 531 3.89 -17.28 2.98
C VAL A 531 2.84 -16.24 3.35
N GLY A 532 3.32 -15.12 3.88
CA GLY A 532 2.54 -13.93 4.12
C GLY A 532 3.42 -12.69 3.99
N LEU A 533 2.80 -11.51 3.99
CA LEU A 533 3.53 -10.24 3.96
C LEU A 533 3.13 -9.38 5.14
N HIS A 534 4.11 -8.67 5.68
CA HIS A 534 3.93 -7.61 6.66
C HIS A 534 4.27 -6.27 6.00
N VAL A 535 3.39 -5.27 6.08
CA VAL A 535 3.47 -4.08 5.24
C VAL A 535 3.38 -2.80 6.07
N GLU A 536 4.30 -1.87 5.81
CA GLU A 536 4.30 -0.53 6.42
C GLU A 536 3.23 0.35 5.75
N HIS A 537 2.35 0.95 6.54
CA HIS A 537 1.12 1.54 6.03
C HIS A 537 1.26 2.98 5.50
N SER A 538 2.31 3.71 5.89
CA SER A 538 2.46 5.13 5.52
C SER A 538 2.63 5.34 4.01
N TRP A 539 3.17 4.35 3.27
CA TRP A 539 3.39 4.47 1.82
C TRP A 539 2.22 3.95 0.96
N SER A 540 1.47 2.95 1.44
CA SER A 540 0.39 2.30 0.67
C SER A 540 -0.92 2.21 1.46
N ASP A 541 -2.03 2.33 0.74
CA ASP A 541 -3.32 1.85 1.19
C ASP A 541 -3.49 0.37 0.86
N MET A 542 -4.41 -0.27 1.58
CA MET A 542 -4.52 -1.72 1.49
C MET A 542 -5.00 -2.21 0.12
N SER A 543 -6.01 -1.57 -0.44
CA SER A 543 -6.53 -1.90 -1.78
C SER A 543 -5.49 -1.71 -2.90
N THR A 544 -4.54 -0.78 -2.73
CA THR A 544 -3.43 -0.62 -3.65
C THR A 544 -2.38 -1.72 -3.47
N PHE A 545 -2.03 -2.07 -2.23
CA PHE A 545 -1.08 -3.15 -1.96
C PHE A 545 -1.60 -4.51 -2.43
N LEU A 546 -2.88 -4.81 -2.20
CA LEU A 546 -3.51 -6.04 -2.69
C LEU A 546 -3.44 -6.12 -4.23
N GLY A 547 -3.78 -5.05 -4.95
CA GLY A 547 -3.66 -5.02 -6.41
C GLY A 547 -2.20 -5.09 -6.89
N PHE A 548 -1.24 -4.61 -6.10
CA PHE A 548 0.20 -4.79 -6.36
C PHE A 548 0.59 -6.26 -6.24
N PHE A 549 0.22 -6.91 -5.13
CA PHE A 549 0.64 -8.28 -4.84
C PHE A 549 -0.13 -9.31 -5.67
N GLU A 550 -1.36 -9.00 -6.07
CA GLU A 550 -2.15 -9.78 -7.02
C GLU A 550 -1.40 -10.04 -8.33
N HIS A 551 -0.57 -9.09 -8.82
CA HIS A 551 0.28 -9.33 -9.99
C HIS A 551 1.30 -10.44 -9.81
N VAL A 552 1.77 -10.67 -8.58
CA VAL A 552 2.73 -11.72 -8.23
C VAL A 552 2.00 -13.03 -8.02
N SER A 553 0.93 -13.02 -7.22
CA SER A 553 0.12 -14.22 -6.94
C SER A 553 -0.50 -14.81 -8.21
N ALA A 554 -0.91 -13.95 -9.17
CA ALA A 554 -1.36 -14.36 -10.51
C ALA A 554 -0.35 -15.21 -11.27
N GLN A 555 0.93 -14.88 -11.11
CA GLN A 555 2.00 -15.54 -11.84
C GLN A 555 2.38 -16.84 -11.14
N GLU A 556 2.50 -16.82 -9.81
CA GLU A 556 2.83 -18.01 -9.02
C GLU A 556 1.76 -19.11 -9.15
N GLU A 557 0.49 -18.74 -9.26
CA GLU A 557 -0.64 -19.67 -9.42
C GLU A 557 -0.49 -20.61 -10.61
N ALA A 558 0.16 -20.17 -11.69
CA ALA A 558 0.66 -21.07 -12.73
C ALA A 558 1.89 -21.86 -12.22
N ALA A 559 1.71 -22.62 -11.14
CA ALA A 559 2.77 -23.28 -10.37
C ALA A 559 3.64 -24.18 -11.25
N GLU A 560 3.04 -24.83 -12.25
CA GLU A 560 3.77 -25.64 -13.22
C GLU A 560 4.79 -24.86 -14.05
N LEU A 561 4.70 -23.54 -14.16
CA LEU A 561 5.73 -22.73 -14.82
C LEU A 561 6.97 -22.55 -13.96
N TRP A 562 6.82 -22.61 -12.63
CA TRP A 562 7.83 -22.18 -11.68
C TRP A 562 8.40 -23.31 -10.82
N TYR A 563 7.61 -24.35 -10.57
CA TYR A 563 7.98 -25.47 -9.70
C TYR A 563 7.98 -26.77 -10.48
N ASP A 564 8.95 -27.63 -10.17
CA ASP A 564 9.00 -29.00 -10.66
C ASP A 564 7.98 -29.84 -9.88
N THR A 565 6.99 -30.39 -10.59
CA THR A 565 5.84 -31.06 -9.95
C THR A 565 6.22 -32.35 -9.22
N LYS A 566 7.40 -32.92 -9.48
CA LYS A 566 7.87 -34.12 -8.79
C LYS A 566 8.69 -33.80 -7.55
N THR A 567 9.49 -32.74 -7.60
CA THR A 567 10.47 -32.43 -6.56
C THR A 567 10.12 -31.22 -5.70
N GLY A 568 9.22 -30.33 -6.17
CA GLY A 568 8.88 -29.07 -5.52
C GLY A 568 9.92 -27.96 -5.69
N HIS A 569 11.09 -28.26 -6.27
CA HIS A 569 12.17 -27.31 -6.52
C HIS A 569 11.81 -26.30 -7.62
N ALA A 570 12.50 -25.17 -7.64
CA ALA A 570 12.30 -24.16 -8.66
C ALA A 570 12.80 -24.66 -10.04
N LYS A 571 11.98 -24.48 -11.07
CA LYS A 571 12.29 -24.88 -12.44
C LYS A 571 13.44 -24.06 -13.00
N LYS A 572 14.35 -24.76 -13.70
CA LYS A 572 15.41 -24.15 -14.51
C LYS A 572 14.80 -23.44 -15.72
N LEU A 573 15.03 -22.13 -15.82
CA LEU A 573 14.62 -21.34 -16.97
C LEU A 573 15.51 -21.65 -18.19
N PRO A 574 15.11 -21.27 -19.42
CA PRO A 574 15.93 -21.50 -20.62
C PRO A 574 17.35 -20.94 -20.50
N GLU A 575 17.52 -19.85 -19.74
CA GLU A 575 18.81 -19.23 -19.48
C GLU A 575 19.74 -20.13 -18.65
N ASP A 576 19.19 -20.86 -17.68
CA ASP A 576 19.95 -21.82 -16.86
C ASP A 576 20.43 -23.00 -17.69
N LYS A 577 19.57 -23.48 -18.60
CA LYS A 577 19.88 -24.61 -19.50
C LYS A 577 20.95 -24.27 -20.54
N ARG A 578 21.12 -22.99 -20.87
CA ARG A 578 22.12 -22.50 -21.83
C ARG A 578 23.51 -22.29 -21.21
N ARG A 579 23.66 -22.39 -19.89
CA ARG A 579 24.97 -22.22 -19.24
C ARG A 579 25.87 -23.42 -19.54
N ALA A 580 27.13 -23.15 -19.88
CA ALA A 580 28.13 -24.18 -20.13
C ALA A 580 28.43 -25.04 -18.89
N LYS A 581 28.28 -24.46 -17.69
CA LYS A 581 28.41 -25.16 -16.40
C LYS A 581 27.13 -24.97 -15.59
N PRO A 582 26.65 -25.99 -14.86
CA PRO A 582 25.57 -25.84 -13.90
C PRO A 582 25.88 -24.73 -12.90
N PHE A 583 24.88 -23.93 -12.53
CA PHE A 583 25.02 -23.01 -11.43
C PHE A 583 25.21 -23.80 -10.13
N ARG A 584 26.13 -23.34 -9.29
CA ARG A 584 26.44 -23.93 -7.99
C ARG A 584 26.34 -22.85 -6.92
N ALA A 585 26.29 -23.28 -5.67
CA ALA A 585 26.40 -22.38 -4.54
C ALA A 585 27.63 -21.46 -4.73
N PRO A 586 27.47 -20.14 -4.51
CA PRO A 586 28.56 -19.20 -4.66
C PRO A 586 29.62 -19.41 -3.57
N ASP A 587 30.89 -19.42 -3.95
CA ASP A 587 32.00 -19.41 -2.98
C ASP A 587 31.94 -18.15 -2.09
N VAL A 588 32.57 -18.18 -0.91
CA VAL A 588 32.54 -17.09 0.07
C VAL A 588 32.98 -15.73 -0.51
N ASP A 589 34.00 -15.74 -1.38
CA ASP A 589 34.53 -14.53 -2.02
C ASP A 589 33.69 -14.04 -3.21
N SER A 590 32.68 -14.81 -3.61
CA SER A 590 31.82 -14.49 -4.74
C SER A 590 30.97 -13.25 -4.44
N PRO A 591 30.80 -12.32 -5.40
CA PRO A 591 29.89 -11.20 -5.24
C PRO A 591 28.41 -11.63 -5.18
N LEU A 592 28.11 -12.90 -5.46
CA LEU A 592 26.78 -13.51 -5.33
C LEU A 592 26.54 -14.16 -3.96
N CYS A 593 27.58 -14.34 -3.15
CA CYS A 593 27.45 -14.91 -1.82
C CYS A 593 26.70 -13.93 -0.89
N PRO A 594 25.66 -14.37 -0.16
CA PRO A 594 25.01 -13.54 0.85
C PRO A 594 26.01 -13.07 1.92
N LYS A 595 26.04 -11.77 2.20
CA LYS A 595 26.97 -11.19 3.18
C LYS A 595 26.28 -10.99 4.52
N ARG A 596 26.80 -11.61 5.58
CA ARG A 596 26.31 -11.38 6.95
C ARG A 596 26.51 -9.90 7.33
N LEU A 597 25.43 -9.24 7.73
CA LEU A 597 25.46 -7.91 8.33
C LEU A 597 25.61 -8.08 9.85
N ARG A 598 26.80 -7.77 10.36
CA ARG A 598 27.12 -7.84 11.80
C ARG A 598 26.98 -6.47 12.44
N PHE A 599 26.46 -6.43 13.66
CA PHE A 599 26.37 -5.22 14.47
C PHE A 599 27.25 -5.36 15.72
N THR A 600 27.97 -4.29 16.06
CA THR A 600 28.71 -4.19 17.31
C THR A 600 27.74 -3.89 18.45
N ILE A 601 27.49 -4.89 19.29
CA ILE A 601 26.53 -4.81 20.39
C ILE A 601 27.23 -4.46 21.71
N HIS A 602 27.27 -3.18 22.05
CA HIS A 602 27.74 -2.74 23.37
C HIS A 602 26.64 -2.85 24.45
N LYS A 603 27.03 -2.81 25.73
CA LYS A 603 26.15 -2.98 26.91
C LYS A 603 24.84 -2.18 26.87
N ARG A 604 24.90 -0.88 26.53
CA ARG A 604 23.70 -0.03 26.42
C ARG A 604 22.77 -0.41 25.26
N LEU A 605 23.31 -0.76 24.09
CA LEU A 605 22.52 -1.23 22.95
C LEU A 605 21.90 -2.59 23.26
N ALA A 606 22.63 -3.49 23.91
CA ALA A 606 22.11 -4.77 24.36
C ALA A 606 20.91 -4.60 25.32
N ALA A 607 20.99 -3.66 26.25
CA ALA A 607 19.89 -3.34 27.16
C ALA A 607 18.67 -2.80 26.41
N ALA A 608 18.87 -1.87 25.47
CA ALA A 608 17.80 -1.31 24.64
C ALA A 608 17.10 -2.38 23.78
N ILE A 609 17.87 -3.30 23.17
CA ILE A 609 17.32 -4.42 22.38
C ILE A 609 16.45 -5.33 23.26
N ARG A 610 16.97 -5.74 24.43
CA ARG A 610 16.23 -6.60 25.36
C ARG A 610 14.96 -5.92 25.87
N GLN A 611 15.03 -4.62 26.17
CA GLN A 611 13.88 -3.84 26.59
C GLN A 611 12.83 -3.81 25.48
N ALA A 612 13.19 -3.43 24.26
CA ALA A 612 12.26 -3.37 23.13
C ALA A 612 11.59 -4.74 22.84
N HIS A 613 12.36 -5.83 22.90
CA HIS A 613 11.83 -7.17 22.72
C HIS A 613 10.88 -7.59 23.86
N THR A 614 11.24 -7.27 25.11
CA THR A 614 10.40 -7.54 26.28
C THR A 614 9.08 -6.78 26.19
N GLU A 615 9.13 -5.47 25.89
CA GLU A 615 7.95 -4.63 25.71
C GLU A 615 7.08 -5.13 24.56
N PHE A 616 7.67 -5.54 23.43
CA PHE A 616 6.93 -6.17 22.34
C PHE A 616 6.19 -7.44 22.78
N LEU A 617 6.87 -8.32 23.52
CA LEU A 617 6.26 -9.57 23.98
C LEU A 617 5.06 -9.30 24.90
N PHE A 618 5.24 -8.44 25.91
CA PHE A 618 4.25 -8.20 26.97
C PHE A 618 3.13 -7.23 26.58
N ASN A 619 3.43 -6.20 25.77
CA ASN A 619 2.48 -5.11 25.49
C ASN A 619 1.82 -5.25 24.12
N LEU A 620 2.42 -5.98 23.17
CA LEU A 620 1.89 -6.12 21.81
C LEU A 620 1.47 -7.56 21.52
N SER A 621 2.44 -8.48 21.39
CA SER A 621 2.17 -9.81 20.84
C SER A 621 1.29 -10.68 21.74
N SER A 622 1.44 -10.57 23.08
CA SER A 622 0.59 -11.30 24.01
C SER A 622 -0.81 -10.71 24.12
N GLN A 623 -0.96 -9.40 23.85
CA GLN A 623 -2.18 -8.63 24.08
C GLN A 623 -3.13 -8.64 22.90
N VAL A 624 -2.68 -8.91 21.66
CA VAL A 624 -3.58 -8.98 20.51
C VAL A 624 -4.23 -10.36 20.39
N ASP A 625 -5.53 -10.37 20.06
CA ASP A 625 -6.27 -11.54 19.61
C ASP A 625 -6.69 -11.37 18.15
N LEU A 626 -6.69 -12.46 17.40
CA LEU A 626 -7.12 -12.49 16.00
C LEU A 626 -7.93 -13.75 15.75
N HIS A 627 -9.11 -13.57 15.16
CA HIS A 627 -9.97 -14.67 14.72
C HIS A 627 -10.39 -14.48 13.27
N VAL A 628 -10.23 -15.53 12.48
CA VAL A 628 -10.71 -15.61 11.11
C VAL A 628 -12.04 -16.38 11.09
N VAL A 629 -13.03 -15.84 10.40
CA VAL A 629 -14.29 -16.50 10.06
C VAL A 629 -14.23 -16.85 8.58
N ARG A 630 -14.42 -18.14 8.24
CA ARG A 630 -14.64 -18.60 6.88
C ARG A 630 -16.12 -18.96 6.72
N TYR A 631 -16.88 -18.09 6.07
CA TYR A 631 -18.32 -18.25 5.83
C TYR A 631 -18.57 -18.77 4.42
N SER A 632 -19.25 -19.91 4.28
CA SER A 632 -19.48 -20.58 2.98
C SER A 632 -20.92 -21.07 2.79
N ARG A 633 -21.89 -20.52 3.54
CA ARG A 633 -23.32 -20.88 3.36
C ARG A 633 -23.94 -20.20 2.14
N TYR A 634 -23.46 -19.02 1.81
CA TYR A 634 -23.74 -18.26 0.58
C TYR A 634 -22.63 -17.23 0.38
N GLY A 635 -22.47 -16.70 -0.83
CA GLY A 635 -21.57 -15.59 -1.10
C GLY A 635 -22.27 -14.39 -1.73
N ARG A 636 -21.86 -13.97 -2.92
CA ARG A 636 -22.31 -12.68 -3.49
C ARG A 636 -23.70 -12.75 -4.14
N GLU A 637 -24.17 -13.95 -4.46
CA GLU A 637 -25.44 -14.25 -5.13
C GLU A 637 -26.65 -13.87 -4.29
N ILE A 638 -26.66 -14.16 -2.99
CA ILE A 638 -27.78 -13.86 -2.10
C ILE A 638 -27.97 -12.35 -1.90
N PRO A 639 -26.95 -11.54 -1.58
CA PRO A 639 -27.10 -10.09 -1.55
C PRO A 639 -27.60 -9.54 -2.90
N LYS A 640 -27.03 -10.02 -4.02
CA LYS A 640 -27.38 -9.56 -5.37
C LYS A 640 -28.83 -9.90 -5.75
N SER A 641 -29.37 -11.04 -5.32
CA SER A 641 -30.76 -11.43 -5.64
C SER A 641 -31.79 -10.50 -5.01
N LEU A 642 -31.44 -9.87 -3.88
CA LEU A 642 -32.23 -8.82 -3.22
C LEU A 642 -31.86 -7.40 -3.66
N GLY A 643 -31.05 -7.25 -4.71
CA GLY A 643 -30.59 -5.94 -5.20
C GLY A 643 -29.62 -5.22 -4.27
N CYS A 644 -29.02 -5.93 -3.31
CA CYS A 644 -28.09 -5.37 -2.34
C CYS A 644 -26.62 -5.54 -2.80
N SER A 645 -25.78 -4.55 -2.50
CA SER A 645 -24.32 -4.68 -2.65
C SER A 645 -23.79 -5.73 -1.65
N PRO A 646 -22.96 -6.70 -2.08
CA PRO A 646 -22.33 -7.65 -1.15
C PRO A 646 -21.49 -6.97 -0.06
N ASP A 647 -20.89 -5.83 -0.38
CA ASP A 647 -20.15 -5.01 0.59
C ASP A 647 -21.08 -4.43 1.68
N ALA A 648 -22.15 -3.76 1.26
CA ALA A 648 -23.16 -3.20 2.15
C ALA A 648 -23.81 -4.28 3.03
N TRP A 649 -24.03 -5.46 2.47
CA TRP A 649 -24.55 -6.62 3.21
C TRP A 649 -23.65 -7.05 4.37
N VAL A 650 -22.33 -7.14 4.12
CA VAL A 650 -21.36 -7.48 5.16
C VAL A 650 -21.28 -6.36 6.20
N GLN A 651 -21.31 -5.09 5.78
CA GLN A 651 -21.34 -3.94 6.70
C GLN A 651 -22.59 -3.96 7.61
N MET A 652 -23.75 -4.35 7.10
CA MET A 652 -24.96 -4.55 7.90
C MET A 652 -24.82 -5.73 8.87
N ALA A 653 -24.20 -6.83 8.44
CA ALA A 653 -23.92 -7.97 9.32
C ALA A 653 -22.93 -7.60 10.45
N ILE A 654 -21.89 -6.82 10.15
CA ILE A 654 -20.93 -6.31 11.15
C ILE A 654 -21.64 -5.44 12.18
N GLN A 655 -22.51 -4.51 11.73
CA GLN A 655 -23.26 -3.64 12.65
C GLN A 655 -24.22 -4.43 13.53
N LEU A 656 -24.96 -5.40 12.96
CA LEU A 656 -25.86 -6.25 13.73
C LEU A 656 -25.08 -7.09 14.76
N ALA A 657 -23.97 -7.69 14.34
CA ALA A 657 -23.13 -8.50 15.22
C ALA A 657 -22.57 -7.68 16.38
N HIS A 658 -22.04 -6.48 16.09
CA HIS A 658 -21.49 -5.60 17.11
C HIS A 658 -22.56 -5.09 18.08
N TYR A 659 -23.76 -4.75 17.58
CA TYR A 659 -24.88 -4.36 18.45
C TYR A 659 -25.28 -5.47 19.43
N ILE A 660 -25.34 -6.72 18.97
CA ILE A 660 -25.63 -7.87 19.84
C ILE A 660 -24.49 -8.08 20.85
N ASP A 661 -23.24 -8.05 20.39
CA ASP A 661 -22.03 -8.24 21.20
C ASP A 661 -21.93 -7.19 22.32
N GLN A 662 -22.33 -5.95 22.04
CA GLN A 662 -22.26 -4.82 22.98
C GLN A 662 -23.57 -4.59 23.76
N GLY A 663 -24.42 -5.61 23.88
CA GLY A 663 -25.62 -5.55 24.73
C GLY A 663 -26.66 -4.53 24.28
N GLY A 664 -26.76 -4.26 22.97
CA GLY A 664 -27.71 -3.31 22.39
C GLY A 664 -27.20 -1.87 22.29
N HIS A 665 -25.89 -1.64 22.44
CA HIS A 665 -25.30 -0.32 22.22
C HIS A 665 -24.84 -0.12 20.77
N ILE A 666 -25.20 1.01 20.16
CA ILE A 666 -24.77 1.41 18.82
C ILE A 666 -23.48 2.22 18.93
N SER A 667 -22.45 1.78 18.19
CA SER A 667 -21.15 2.45 18.14
C SER A 667 -20.71 2.74 16.72
N LEU A 668 -19.88 3.77 16.53
CA LEU A 668 -19.37 4.15 15.21
C LEU A 668 -18.55 3.03 14.56
N VAL A 669 -18.88 2.77 13.29
CA VAL A 669 -18.14 1.88 12.38
C VAL A 669 -17.51 2.72 11.28
N TYR A 670 -16.19 2.62 11.16
CA TYR A 670 -15.39 3.19 10.08
C TYR A 670 -15.28 2.16 8.96
N GLU A 671 -15.47 2.59 7.71
CA GLU A 671 -15.07 1.82 6.54
C GLU A 671 -14.11 2.63 5.65
N SER A 672 -12.98 2.03 5.28
CA SER A 672 -12.02 2.64 4.35
C SER A 672 -12.46 2.50 2.89
N VAL A 673 -12.60 3.61 2.16
CA VAL A 673 -12.83 3.60 0.71
C VAL A 673 -11.68 4.25 -0.08
N PRO A 674 -11.26 3.68 -1.22
CA PRO A 674 -10.13 4.20 -1.99
C PRO A 674 -10.48 5.49 -2.75
N GLN A 675 -9.53 6.43 -2.79
CA GLN A 675 -9.60 7.70 -3.52
C GLN A 675 -8.73 7.70 -4.80
N ASN A 676 -8.34 6.52 -5.29
CA ASN A 676 -7.41 6.37 -6.40
C ASN A 676 -7.94 6.85 -7.76
N MET A 677 -9.21 7.26 -7.89
CA MET A 677 -9.69 8.02 -9.06
C MET A 677 -9.15 9.45 -9.14
N PHE A 678 -8.50 9.93 -8.08
CA PHE A 678 -7.89 11.25 -7.98
C PHE A 678 -6.36 11.17 -7.94
N ALA A 679 -5.71 12.22 -8.42
CA ALA A 679 -4.26 12.35 -8.37
C ALA A 679 -3.78 12.26 -6.91
N LYS A 680 -2.79 11.41 -6.65
CA LYS A 680 -2.26 11.12 -5.31
C LYS A 680 -3.34 10.73 -4.26
N GLY A 681 -4.51 10.26 -4.69
CA GLY A 681 -5.57 9.87 -3.76
C GLY A 681 -5.16 8.70 -2.86
N ARG A 682 -5.51 8.82 -1.57
CA ARG A 682 -5.34 7.77 -0.55
C ARG A 682 -6.70 7.13 -0.25
N THR A 683 -7.29 7.44 0.89
CA THR A 683 -8.58 6.92 1.36
C THR A 683 -9.51 8.02 1.86
N GLU A 684 -10.80 7.70 1.91
CA GLU A 684 -11.84 8.43 2.65
C GLU A 684 -12.52 7.45 3.63
N ALA A 685 -13.22 7.98 4.63
CA ALA A 685 -14.04 7.23 5.56
C ALA A 685 -15.50 7.20 5.10
N VAL A 686 -16.12 6.02 5.15
CA VAL A 686 -17.57 5.88 5.20
C VAL A 686 -17.97 5.63 6.65
N ARG A 687 -18.96 6.39 7.13
CA ARG A 687 -19.61 6.19 8.42
C ARG A 687 -20.75 5.20 8.21
N SER A 688 -20.51 3.91 8.43
CA SER A 688 -21.48 2.87 8.08
C SER A 688 -22.76 2.94 8.92
N VAL A 689 -22.67 3.54 10.12
CA VAL A 689 -23.81 3.69 11.04
C VAL A 689 -24.64 4.91 10.64
N THR A 690 -25.89 4.66 10.28
CA THR A 690 -26.88 5.68 9.93
C THR A 690 -28.21 5.41 10.64
N ASP A 691 -29.13 6.36 10.58
CA ASP A 691 -30.49 6.17 11.12
C ASP A 691 -31.18 4.94 10.47
N VAL A 692 -30.94 4.72 9.16
CA VAL A 692 -31.51 3.61 8.39
C VAL A 692 -30.87 2.27 8.79
N SER A 693 -29.54 2.22 8.93
CA SER A 693 -28.87 0.99 9.37
C SER A 693 -29.25 0.64 10.81
N THR A 694 -29.41 1.64 11.67
CA THR A 694 -29.81 1.46 13.08
C THR A 694 -31.23 0.89 13.18
N ALA A 695 -32.16 1.38 12.37
CA ALA A 695 -33.52 0.84 12.32
C ALA A 695 -33.52 -0.65 11.92
N PHE A 696 -32.74 -1.01 10.90
CA PHE A 696 -32.54 -2.40 10.50
C PHE A 696 -31.93 -3.25 11.63
N VAL A 697 -30.84 -2.80 12.24
CA VAL A 697 -30.12 -3.55 13.28
C VAL A 697 -31.02 -3.83 14.48
N LYS A 698 -31.75 -2.82 14.96
CA LYS A 698 -32.69 -2.98 16.09
C LYS A 698 -33.81 -3.96 15.75
N ALA A 699 -34.41 -3.86 14.56
CA ALA A 699 -35.45 -4.78 14.11
C ALA A 699 -34.95 -6.23 13.99
N MET A 700 -33.73 -6.42 13.49
CA MET A 700 -33.14 -7.76 13.37
C MET A 700 -32.73 -8.36 14.71
N ALA A 701 -32.16 -7.57 15.62
CA ALA A 701 -31.72 -8.04 16.93
C ALA A 701 -32.88 -8.54 17.80
N ALA A 702 -34.10 -8.01 17.62
CA ALA A 702 -35.30 -8.47 18.31
C ALA A 702 -35.81 -9.85 17.83
N THR A 703 -35.27 -10.41 16.73
CA THR A 703 -35.81 -11.62 16.10
C THR A 703 -35.85 -12.82 17.04
N GLY A 704 -37.04 -13.41 17.19
CA GLY A 704 -37.28 -14.57 18.05
C GLY A 704 -37.32 -14.26 19.56
N GLY A 705 -37.27 -12.98 19.95
CA GLY A 705 -37.48 -12.53 21.32
C GLY A 705 -38.93 -12.11 21.59
N GLU A 706 -39.23 -11.77 22.85
CA GLU A 706 -40.56 -11.28 23.26
C GLU A 706 -40.94 -9.96 22.55
N ASP A 707 -39.93 -9.15 22.20
CA ASP A 707 -40.08 -7.87 21.49
C ASP A 707 -40.16 -8.02 19.95
N ASP A 708 -40.23 -9.24 19.41
CA ASP A 708 -40.31 -9.47 17.97
C ASP A 708 -41.69 -9.14 17.39
N THR A 709 -41.92 -7.85 17.15
CA THR A 709 -43.20 -7.32 16.67
C THR A 709 -43.26 -7.14 15.15
N MET A 710 -42.14 -7.32 14.43
CA MET A 710 -42.03 -7.01 13.00
C MET A 710 -41.99 -8.27 12.13
N SER A 711 -42.74 -8.27 11.02
CA SER A 711 -42.72 -9.37 10.06
C SER A 711 -41.38 -9.49 9.31
N ALA A 712 -41.11 -10.67 8.75
CA ALA A 712 -39.92 -10.91 7.95
C ALA A 712 -39.84 -9.99 6.71
N GLU A 713 -40.98 -9.65 6.11
CA GLU A 713 -41.07 -8.72 4.97
C GLU A 713 -40.63 -7.31 5.35
N VAL A 714 -41.04 -6.82 6.53
CA VAL A 714 -40.63 -5.51 7.03
C VAL A 714 -39.14 -5.49 7.33
N LYS A 715 -38.61 -6.53 7.99
CA LYS A 715 -37.17 -6.67 8.25
C LYS A 715 -36.34 -6.74 6.97
N ARG A 716 -36.84 -7.45 5.95
CA ARG A 716 -36.23 -7.51 4.61
C ARG A 716 -36.21 -6.13 3.94
N ALA A 717 -37.30 -5.36 4.01
CA ALA A 717 -37.35 -4.01 3.46
C ALA A 717 -36.32 -3.09 4.14
N LEU A 718 -36.23 -3.13 5.47
CA LEU A 718 -35.23 -2.37 6.24
C LEU A 718 -33.80 -2.75 5.85
N LEU A 719 -33.51 -4.04 5.65
CA LEU A 719 -32.19 -4.51 5.18
C LEU A 719 -31.84 -3.94 3.79
N VAL A 720 -32.79 -4.00 2.85
CA VAL A 720 -32.59 -3.49 1.50
C VAL A 720 -32.35 -1.98 1.51
N ASP A 721 -33.13 -1.23 2.29
CA ASP A 721 -32.96 0.22 2.43
C ASP A 721 -31.62 0.59 3.07
N ALA A 722 -31.21 -0.14 4.12
CA ALA A 722 -29.93 0.07 4.78
C ALA A 722 -28.76 -0.25 3.83
N CYS A 723 -28.85 -1.33 3.06
CA CYS A 723 -27.84 -1.67 2.05
C CYS A 723 -27.76 -0.62 0.94
N ALA A 724 -28.89 -0.12 0.45
CA ALA A 724 -28.95 0.92 -0.57
C ALA A 724 -28.39 2.25 -0.06
N ASN A 725 -28.66 2.59 1.20
CA ASN A 725 -28.10 3.77 1.87
C ASN A 725 -26.57 3.67 1.98
N HIS A 726 -26.05 2.56 2.49
CA HIS A 726 -24.61 2.32 2.60
C HIS A 726 -23.90 2.37 1.25
N GLN A 727 -24.46 1.68 0.23
CA GLN A 727 -23.91 1.69 -1.12
C GLN A 727 -23.84 3.11 -1.70
N ARG A 728 -24.85 3.95 -1.46
CA ARG A 728 -24.83 5.36 -1.87
C ARG A 728 -23.72 6.13 -1.16
N SER A 729 -23.57 5.97 0.15
CA SER A 729 -22.50 6.61 0.92
C SER A 729 -21.10 6.21 0.42
N VAL A 730 -20.89 4.94 0.09
CA VAL A 730 -19.64 4.47 -0.54
C VAL A 730 -19.41 5.14 -1.90
N GLN A 731 -20.43 5.20 -2.77
CA GLN A 731 -20.32 5.84 -4.09
C GLN A 731 -20.02 7.34 -3.98
N GLU A 732 -20.67 8.04 -3.06
CA GLU A 732 -20.44 9.46 -2.79
C GLU A 732 -19.03 9.69 -2.26
N ALA A 733 -18.57 8.87 -1.30
CA ALA A 733 -17.22 8.96 -0.77
C ALA A 733 -16.17 8.70 -1.85
N VAL A 734 -16.32 7.63 -2.66
CA VAL A 734 -15.45 7.31 -3.81
C VAL A 734 -15.46 8.43 -4.87
N ALA A 735 -16.56 9.18 -4.99
CA ALA A 735 -16.66 10.37 -5.83
C ALA A 735 -16.00 11.64 -5.23
N GLY A 736 -15.38 11.54 -4.05
CA GLY A 736 -14.76 12.64 -3.32
C GLY A 736 -15.75 13.48 -2.50
N GLY A 737 -16.96 12.97 -2.26
CA GLY A 737 -18.01 13.61 -1.47
C GLY A 737 -18.00 13.25 0.02
N GLY A 738 -16.96 12.55 0.51
CA GLY A 738 -16.83 12.24 1.92
C GLY A 738 -16.51 13.46 2.78
N VAL A 739 -16.75 13.33 4.09
CA VAL A 739 -16.68 14.45 5.03
C VAL A 739 -15.47 14.40 5.96
N ASP A 740 -14.98 13.21 6.28
CA ASP A 740 -13.97 13.01 7.32
C ASP A 740 -12.60 13.57 6.93
N ARG A 741 -12.14 13.36 5.68
CA ARG A 741 -10.88 13.99 5.22
C ARG A 741 -10.97 15.51 5.15
N HIS A 742 -12.15 16.06 4.82
CA HIS A 742 -12.34 17.50 4.78
C HIS A 742 -12.38 18.12 6.19
N LEU A 743 -13.08 17.49 7.15
CA LEU A 743 -13.04 17.89 8.56
C LEU A 743 -11.62 17.86 9.12
N PHE A 744 -10.86 16.80 8.82
CA PHE A 744 -9.46 16.70 9.20
C PHE A 744 -8.62 17.84 8.59
N ALA A 745 -8.79 18.15 7.29
CA ALA A 745 -8.08 19.25 6.66
C ALA A 745 -8.43 20.62 7.27
N LEU A 746 -9.71 20.85 7.61
CA LEU A 746 -10.14 22.06 8.29
C LEU A 746 -9.51 22.17 9.68
N PHE A 747 -9.43 21.06 10.42
CA PHE A 747 -8.79 21.02 11.73
C PHE A 747 -7.30 21.37 11.63
N MET A 748 -6.60 20.79 10.65
CA MET A 748 -5.18 21.08 10.40
C MET A 748 -4.97 22.56 10.01
N ALA A 749 -5.87 23.13 9.20
CA ALA A 749 -5.83 24.54 8.84
C ALA A 749 -6.09 25.47 10.04
N SER A 750 -6.92 25.05 11.00
CA SER A 750 -7.18 25.79 12.23
C SER A 750 -6.01 25.71 13.20
N ALA A 751 -5.47 24.51 13.40
CA ALA A 751 -4.31 24.30 14.28
C ALA A 751 -3.07 25.08 13.81
N SER A 752 -2.87 25.24 12.50
CA SER A 752 -1.75 26.03 11.96
C SER A 752 -1.89 27.54 12.18
N GLN A 753 -3.09 28.03 12.51
CA GLN A 753 -3.34 29.43 12.88
C GLN A 753 -3.15 29.71 14.38
N GLY A 754 -2.74 28.71 15.16
CA GLY A 754 -2.35 28.84 16.57
C GLY A 754 -3.46 28.53 17.59
N THR A 755 -4.74 28.63 17.21
CA THR A 755 -5.88 28.23 18.05
C THR A 755 -6.76 27.21 17.31
N PRO A 756 -6.77 25.94 17.72
CA PRO A 756 -7.67 24.93 17.17
C PRO A 756 -9.13 25.29 17.46
N SER A 757 -9.98 25.16 16.45
CA SER A 757 -11.43 25.30 16.53
C SER A 757 -12.00 24.33 17.57
N ASP A 758 -12.86 24.84 18.46
CA ASP A 758 -13.53 24.02 19.47
C ASP A 758 -14.42 22.97 18.81
N PHE A 759 -15.19 23.35 17.78
CA PHE A 759 -16.04 22.44 17.05
C PHE A 759 -15.22 21.33 16.37
N LEU A 760 -14.16 21.67 15.64
CA LEU A 760 -13.37 20.67 14.93
C LEU A 760 -12.62 19.75 15.90
N THR A 761 -12.12 20.31 17.01
CA THR A 761 -11.49 19.55 18.09
C THR A 761 -12.49 18.57 18.72
N ALA A 762 -13.70 19.03 19.04
CA ALA A 762 -14.77 18.19 19.54
C ALA A 762 -15.17 17.12 18.51
N ALA A 763 -15.28 17.49 17.23
CA ALA A 763 -15.68 16.59 16.16
C ALA A 763 -14.72 15.41 16.00
N LEU A 764 -13.41 15.67 16.01
CA LEU A 764 -12.39 14.63 15.94
C LEU A 764 -12.33 13.80 17.23
N ARG A 765 -12.38 14.43 18.42
CA ARG A 765 -12.32 13.71 19.71
C ARG A 765 -13.54 12.82 19.98
N LYS A 766 -14.74 13.29 19.58
CA LYS A 766 -16.01 12.56 19.72
C LYS A 766 -16.16 11.44 18.68
N THR A 767 -15.39 11.48 17.59
CA THR A 767 -15.36 10.40 16.59
C THR A 767 -14.47 9.25 17.10
N LYS A 768 -15.06 8.36 17.91
CA LYS A 768 -14.39 7.14 18.41
C LYS A 768 -14.83 5.93 17.58
N TRP A 769 -13.95 5.44 16.72
CA TRP A 769 -14.21 4.25 15.90
C TRP A 769 -14.07 2.99 16.75
N LYS A 770 -15.20 2.39 17.12
CA LYS A 770 -15.24 1.11 17.85
C LYS A 770 -15.02 -0.08 16.94
N VAL A 771 -15.38 0.06 15.67
CA VAL A 771 -15.05 -0.91 14.63
C VAL A 771 -14.36 -0.16 13.50
N SER A 772 -13.11 -0.52 13.20
CA SER A 772 -12.42 -0.09 11.99
C SER A 772 -12.49 -1.21 10.97
N SER A 773 -13.11 -0.96 9.82
CA SER A 773 -13.36 -1.96 8.81
C SER A 773 -12.81 -1.61 7.42
N ALA A 774 -12.50 -2.65 6.64
CA ALA A 774 -12.10 -2.48 5.25
C ALA A 774 -12.35 -3.74 4.41
N GLN A 775 -12.88 -3.54 3.20
CA GLN A 775 -13.04 -4.59 2.21
C GLN A 775 -11.75 -4.86 1.41
N ALA A 776 -11.44 -6.14 1.20
CA ALA A 776 -10.43 -6.60 0.26
C ALA A 776 -11.00 -6.64 -1.16
N GLN A 777 -10.79 -5.56 -1.92
CA GLN A 777 -11.17 -5.52 -3.33
C GLN A 777 -10.05 -6.11 -4.19
N GLN A 778 -10.05 -7.44 -4.36
CA GLN A 778 -9.21 -8.09 -5.36
C GLN A 778 -9.81 -7.88 -6.75
N ARG A 779 -8.99 -7.46 -7.73
CA ARG A 779 -9.53 -6.87 -8.97
C ARG A 779 -9.72 -7.88 -10.08
N ASN A 780 -8.96 -8.97 -10.12
CA ASN A 780 -8.90 -9.85 -11.29
C ASN A 780 -8.64 -11.33 -11.00
N LEU A 781 -8.05 -11.73 -9.86
CA LEU A 781 -7.62 -13.10 -9.62
C LEU A 781 -8.77 -14.02 -9.20
N LEU A 782 -9.38 -13.77 -8.03
CA LEU A 782 -10.32 -14.72 -7.43
C LEU A 782 -11.52 -15.03 -8.33
N ASP A 783 -12.03 -14.05 -9.06
CA ASP A 783 -13.17 -14.25 -9.97
C ASP A 783 -12.77 -14.99 -11.27
N ARG A 784 -11.49 -15.00 -11.68
CA ARG A 784 -10.99 -15.75 -12.85
C ARG A 784 -10.52 -17.15 -12.51
N LEU A 785 -10.05 -17.34 -11.27
CA LEU A 785 -9.50 -18.61 -10.77
C LEU A 785 -10.57 -19.53 -10.16
N HIS A 786 -11.81 -19.07 -10.04
CA HIS A 786 -12.95 -19.90 -9.68
C HIS A 786 -13.81 -20.09 -10.93
N THR A 787 -13.44 -21.06 -11.77
CA THR A 787 -14.28 -21.50 -12.89
C THR A 787 -15.38 -22.42 -12.37
N ALA A 788 -16.60 -22.26 -12.90
CA ALA A 788 -17.78 -23.08 -12.55
C ALA A 788 -17.65 -24.59 -12.86
N ASP A 789 -16.53 -25.01 -13.48
CA ASP A 789 -16.29 -26.39 -13.91
C ASP A 789 -15.84 -27.34 -12.78
N GLY A 790 -16.12 -27.02 -11.51
CA GLY A 790 -15.89 -27.94 -10.38
C GLY A 790 -14.42 -28.26 -10.09
N GLY A 791 -13.47 -27.45 -10.57
CA GLY A 791 -12.03 -27.61 -10.34
C GLY A 791 -11.58 -27.02 -8.99
N ASN A 792 -11.06 -27.90 -8.13
CA ASN A 792 -10.48 -27.73 -6.79
C ASN A 792 -10.27 -26.30 -6.19
N TRP A 793 -10.70 -26.20 -4.94
CA TRP A 793 -10.73 -25.13 -3.91
C TRP A 793 -9.38 -24.49 -3.50
N TYR A 794 -8.36 -24.49 -4.38
CA TYR A 794 -6.99 -24.20 -3.97
C TYR A 794 -6.70 -22.71 -3.71
N HIS A 795 -7.50 -21.74 -4.18
CA HIS A 795 -7.07 -20.33 -4.22
C HIS A 795 -7.80 -19.41 -3.24
N GLU A 796 -8.38 -19.94 -2.18
CA GLU A 796 -9.03 -19.11 -1.15
C GLU A 796 -8.00 -18.27 -0.38
N THR A 797 -8.41 -17.10 0.12
CA THR A 797 -7.56 -16.28 1.00
C THR A 797 -8.40 -15.45 1.97
N PRO A 798 -7.97 -15.29 3.24
CA PRO A 798 -8.53 -14.29 4.14
C PRO A 798 -8.25 -12.86 3.67
N GLY A 799 -7.42 -12.70 2.64
CA GLY A 799 -6.95 -11.43 2.13
C GLY A 799 -5.97 -10.82 3.10
N PHE A 800 -6.48 -10.10 4.10
CA PHE A 800 -5.66 -9.29 4.97
C PHE A 800 -6.24 -9.02 6.33
N GLY A 801 -5.47 -8.38 7.20
CA GLY A 801 -5.94 -7.82 8.46
C GLY A 801 -4.99 -6.78 9.05
N PHE A 802 -5.48 -6.08 10.06
CA PHE A 802 -4.81 -4.99 10.76
C PHE A 802 -5.28 -4.96 12.23
N GLY A 803 -4.54 -4.30 13.12
CA GLY A 803 -4.93 -4.17 14.53
C GLY A 803 -6.10 -3.19 14.74
N PRO A 804 -6.78 -3.25 15.90
CA PRO A 804 -7.83 -2.29 16.24
C PRO A 804 -7.28 -0.86 16.42
N VAL A 805 -8.07 0.13 16.03
CA VAL A 805 -7.71 1.57 16.13
C VAL A 805 -8.08 2.21 17.48
N SER A 806 -8.77 1.45 18.33
CA SER A 806 -9.14 1.82 19.69
C SER A 806 -8.81 0.66 20.64
N LEU A 807 -8.43 0.97 21.88
CA LEU A 807 -8.10 -0.05 22.89
C LEU A 807 -9.29 -0.94 23.25
N ASP A 808 -10.50 -0.39 23.11
CA ASP A 808 -11.78 -1.01 23.45
C ASP A 808 -12.66 -1.19 22.21
N GLY A 809 -12.03 -1.58 21.09
CA GLY A 809 -12.69 -1.81 19.81
C GLY A 809 -12.04 -2.90 18.97
N TYR A 810 -12.43 -2.94 17.70
CA TYR A 810 -12.14 -4.02 16.76
C TYR A 810 -11.51 -3.52 15.46
N GLY A 811 -10.59 -4.30 14.88
CA GLY A 811 -10.22 -4.24 13.48
C GLY A 811 -10.93 -5.36 12.71
N VAL A 812 -11.63 -5.04 11.62
CA VAL A 812 -12.44 -6.01 10.85
C VAL A 812 -12.17 -5.88 9.36
N SER A 813 -11.47 -6.83 8.76
CA SER A 813 -11.29 -6.91 7.31
C SER A 813 -12.10 -8.06 6.74
N TYR A 814 -12.52 -7.95 5.48
CA TYR A 814 -13.26 -9.03 4.83
C TYR A 814 -12.96 -9.13 3.33
N CYS A 815 -13.00 -10.37 2.84
CA CYS A 815 -12.67 -10.71 1.46
C CYS A 815 -13.67 -11.73 0.91
N PHE A 816 -14.26 -11.45 -0.25
CA PHE A 816 -15.04 -12.45 -0.98
C PHE A 816 -14.14 -13.22 -1.94
N CYS A 817 -14.07 -14.54 -1.79
CA CYS A 817 -13.48 -15.46 -2.75
C CYS A 817 -14.58 -15.92 -3.73
N ALA A 818 -14.49 -15.37 -4.95
CA ALA A 818 -15.52 -15.44 -5.98
C ALA A 818 -16.93 -15.13 -5.45
N ASN A 819 -17.93 -15.93 -5.84
CA ASN A 819 -19.29 -15.81 -5.37
C ASN A 819 -19.61 -16.77 -4.20
N GLU A 820 -18.67 -17.54 -3.65
CA GLU A 820 -19.04 -18.66 -2.76
C GLU A 820 -18.62 -18.48 -1.30
N VAL A 821 -17.43 -17.92 -1.06
CA VAL A 821 -16.84 -17.88 0.29
C VAL A 821 -16.56 -16.44 0.69
N LEU A 822 -16.93 -16.09 1.92
CA LEU A 822 -16.59 -14.84 2.59
C LEU A 822 -15.64 -15.13 3.74
N TYR A 823 -14.46 -14.51 3.71
CA TYR A 823 -13.58 -14.44 4.86
C TYR A 823 -13.79 -13.13 5.60
N VAL A 824 -13.81 -13.20 6.93
CA VAL A 824 -13.78 -12.04 7.83
C VAL A 824 -12.67 -12.25 8.84
N THR A 825 -11.71 -11.33 8.90
CA THR A 825 -10.67 -11.33 9.94
C THR A 825 -11.00 -10.26 10.96
N ILE A 826 -10.93 -10.64 12.24
CA ILE A 826 -11.31 -9.79 13.37
C ILE A 826 -10.12 -9.73 14.33
N THR A 827 -9.75 -8.52 14.74
CA THR A 827 -8.71 -8.27 15.74
C THR A 827 -9.24 -7.44 16.90
N CYS A 828 -8.78 -7.72 18.12
CA CYS A 828 -9.03 -6.92 19.32
C CYS A 828 -7.89 -7.08 20.31
N TYR A 829 -7.93 -6.34 21.43
CA TYR A 829 -7.02 -6.58 22.55
C TYR A 829 -7.65 -7.54 23.58
N LYS A 830 -6.86 -8.49 24.07
CA LYS A 830 -7.25 -9.50 25.07
C LYS A 830 -7.45 -8.91 26.46
N ASN A 831 -6.80 -7.79 26.77
CA ASN A 831 -6.91 -7.11 28.05
C ASN A 831 -8.14 -6.20 28.15
N CYS A 832 -9.00 -6.18 27.14
CA CYS A 832 -10.24 -5.43 27.15
C CYS A 832 -11.42 -6.38 27.37
N ASP A 833 -12.01 -6.34 28.56
CA ASP A 833 -13.09 -7.24 28.98
C ASP A 833 -14.36 -7.11 28.12
N THR A 834 -14.53 -6.00 27.41
CA THR A 834 -15.69 -5.74 26.55
C THR A 834 -15.50 -6.18 25.10
N THR A 835 -14.34 -6.75 24.74
CA THR A 835 -14.07 -7.19 23.36
C THR A 835 -13.57 -8.62 23.28
N SER A 836 -14.06 -9.37 22.29
CA SER A 836 -13.58 -10.73 21.98
C SER A 836 -13.70 -11.00 20.49
N SER A 837 -12.56 -11.21 19.82
CA SER A 837 -12.52 -11.44 18.37
C SER A 837 -13.35 -12.68 17.97
N ARG A 838 -13.33 -13.71 18.81
CA ARG A 838 -14.13 -14.93 18.64
C ARG A 838 -15.61 -14.72 18.89
N ALA A 839 -15.99 -13.99 19.94
CA ALA A 839 -17.40 -13.71 20.22
C ALA A 839 -18.01 -12.90 19.08
N LEU A 840 -17.35 -11.82 18.66
CA LEU A 840 -17.79 -11.03 17.52
C LEU A 840 -17.85 -11.86 16.23
N GLY A 841 -16.89 -12.76 15.99
CA GLY A 841 -16.92 -13.67 14.82
C GLY A 841 -18.10 -14.63 14.81
N ASN A 842 -18.48 -15.16 15.98
CA ASN A 842 -19.69 -15.96 16.15
C ASN A 842 -20.95 -15.12 15.88
N HIS A 843 -20.98 -13.88 16.38
CA HIS A 843 -22.08 -12.95 16.13
C HIS A 843 -22.19 -12.54 14.65
N ILE A 844 -21.07 -12.34 13.95
CA ILE A 844 -21.04 -12.07 12.50
C ILE A 844 -21.58 -13.27 11.73
N THR A 845 -21.17 -14.49 12.08
CA THR A 845 -21.68 -15.71 11.46
C THR A 845 -23.20 -15.84 11.67
N ARG A 846 -23.67 -15.59 12.90
CA ARG A 846 -25.10 -15.58 13.23
C ARG A 846 -25.85 -14.50 12.45
N ALA A 847 -25.32 -13.27 12.38
CA ALA A 847 -25.91 -12.19 11.61
C ALA A 847 -26.04 -12.60 10.13
N LEU A 848 -24.96 -13.06 9.49
CA LEU A 848 -24.99 -13.52 8.10
C LEU A 848 -26.05 -14.61 7.87
N ASN A 849 -26.20 -15.56 8.80
CA ASN A 849 -27.26 -16.57 8.73
C ASN A 849 -28.66 -15.94 8.76
N MET A 850 -28.92 -15.03 9.70
CA MET A 850 -30.21 -14.34 9.83
C MET A 850 -30.54 -13.51 8.59
N LEU A 851 -29.55 -12.81 8.03
CA LEU A 851 -29.71 -12.04 6.79
C LEU A 851 -30.00 -12.98 5.60
N GLY A 852 -29.35 -14.14 5.53
CA GLY A 852 -29.61 -15.15 4.50
C GLY A 852 -31.01 -15.75 4.59
N GLU A 853 -31.54 -15.95 5.79
CA GLU A 853 -32.90 -16.46 6.01
C GLU A 853 -33.96 -15.48 5.54
N LEU A 854 -33.70 -14.16 5.63
CA LEU A 854 -34.55 -13.15 5.01
C LEU A 854 -34.60 -13.25 3.48
N SER A 855 -33.64 -13.89 2.82
CA SER A 855 -33.67 -14.07 1.35
C SER A 855 -34.51 -15.26 0.89
N ALA A 856 -34.77 -16.23 1.77
CA ALA A 856 -35.61 -17.38 1.45
C ALA A 856 -37.07 -16.94 1.24
N SER A 857 -37.66 -17.28 0.10
CA SER A 857 -39.09 -17.10 -0.13
C SER A 857 -39.86 -18.07 0.79
N PRO A 858 -41.02 -17.68 1.37
CA PRO A 858 -41.91 -18.63 2.05
C PRO A 858 -42.34 -19.81 1.16
N ARG A 859 -42.17 -19.70 -0.18
CA ARG A 859 -42.48 -20.76 -1.15
C ARG A 859 -41.40 -21.82 -1.30
N ASP A 860 -40.17 -21.58 -0.84
CA ASP A 860 -39.04 -22.52 -1.02
C ASP A 860 -38.82 -23.45 0.18
N ALA A 861 -39.54 -23.23 1.29
CA ALA A 861 -39.47 -24.09 2.48
C ALA A 861 -40.11 -25.49 2.29
N SER A 862 -40.77 -25.74 1.15
CA SER A 862 -41.40 -27.03 0.82
C SER A 862 -40.57 -27.92 -0.12
N ALA A 863 -39.37 -27.52 -0.52
CA ALA A 863 -38.46 -28.40 -1.25
C ALA A 863 -37.62 -29.22 -0.25
N PRO A 864 -37.62 -30.57 -0.32
CA PRO A 864 -36.85 -31.39 0.61
C PRO A 864 -35.35 -31.15 0.43
N ARG A 865 -34.66 -30.99 1.57
CA ARG A 865 -33.21 -30.73 1.70
C ARG A 865 -32.34 -31.85 1.16
#